data_AF-A0A357CXC0-F1
#
_entry.id   AF-A0A357CXC0-F1
#
_cell.length_a   1.000
_cell.length_b   1.000
_cell.length_c   1.000
_cell.angle_alpha   90.00
_cell.angle_beta   90.00
_cell.angle_gamma   90.00
#
_symmetry.space_group_name_H-M   'P 1'
#
loop_
_entity.id
_entity.type
_entity.pdbx_description
1 polymer ?
#
loop_
_entity_poly.entity_id
_entity_poly.type
_entity_poly.pdbx_seq_one_letter_code
_entity_poly.pdbx_strand_id
1 'polypeptide(L)'
;MGVISQIKELKLPFKKRLYVILCAFVFVGVVVIYSLCNNPIDTPAITTKPVETLVIKAKPIGDSYEALELFTARPSPSGTPIKMQKGLRYAITVESSFEAESEISIYYNEEDIIVSQNSNLSIEDNCIKFISSGKTNIEAELVCINSTDFLYGLTIESNEDHIAYVLNSDFLLNDALHGNKNNEIILLKSIVIDGDYKINAPCRFLPNNNNLTVKGDFIFDTETEGRLIIENDSASQIKADRFFAEAKKCDIEIGCGFITFDDDIGYYLNARSYNGKMLETDCRVIKNEVMLLDLIDADAYPRLNANTKIIVSESIDFISDNITIPVPVSFQIDCKVNSASPIIIKTWDEGIIGVEITNNEQTENLLKIEAPNCDMYWSGSYVPSASEVAERMNVRSYNDEDISLYGLGGKGKGTVLSFSMYKTDSKLALEDLEWSVEGNVIATSVSYLVSEQCLKNAVVNVSADNGTVSFNEECRNPDNSINLLKNCLCTITDSNGNKRTYSVRTSRIKCNLPVVTIQIDGSSEISSKEVYKSAVISIEGTTIFPSLEETEVNIRGRGNSTWKWDKKPYKLKFNTKTSIIGLTAAKEWVLLSNYSDKTLIRNYIAMEMGRTLDNLEFTPTQYPVDLFVNGTYRGVYSLGEQIEQGTDRVEIEKSYDEVDTGYLLEVGGADEKDIEGRDFFHVGALHFVTIQSPNTSKLSKEAFNYIKEYLAQADAAVVSLTNYEDYIDIDSLIDWFILHELTYNLDSGFRRSCFMTKSKGGKLKMGPIWDFDLALGNFLEDNPKYDDWASEGEEGGYVRINWMNHFLKDESFRSKLKARWDEVKKPLLSVGLKKIDEMSALIEPSQIMNFSVWKIWDKRAGSAPRFMTGYNTYEKQIKYLKDFLQKRYEWMDENI
;
A
#
# COMPACT_ATOMS: atom_id res chain seq x y z
N MET A 1 -14.15 2.44 64.48
CA MET A 1 -15.50 2.90 64.92
C MET A 1 -15.59 4.40 65.27
N GLY A 2 -14.52 5.07 65.75
CA GLY A 2 -14.58 6.53 66.05
C GLY A 2 -14.88 7.46 64.87
N VAL A 3 -14.41 7.12 63.66
CA VAL A 3 -14.61 7.93 62.43
C VAL A 3 -16.08 8.01 61.99
N ILE A 4 -16.86 6.94 62.21
CA ILE A 4 -18.28 6.88 61.82
C ILE A 4 -19.14 7.79 62.71
N SER A 5 -18.72 8.02 63.96
CA SER A 5 -19.41 8.91 64.90
C SER A 5 -19.34 10.38 64.45
N GLN A 6 -18.21 10.82 63.90
CA GLN A 6 -17.99 12.22 63.49
C GLN A 6 -18.64 12.56 62.14
N ILE A 7 -18.84 11.57 61.25
CA ILE A 7 -19.44 11.79 59.93
C ILE A 7 -20.96 12.06 60.01
N LYS A 8 -21.63 11.62 61.08
CA LYS A 8 -23.07 11.90 61.29
C LYS A 8 -23.37 13.39 61.54
N GLU A 9 -22.40 14.16 62.03
CA GLU A 9 -22.56 15.59 62.35
C GLU A 9 -22.32 16.53 61.16
N LEU A 10 -21.68 16.07 60.07
CA LEU A 10 -21.39 16.87 58.89
C LEU A 10 -22.64 17.11 58.03
N LYS A 11 -23.22 18.32 57.99
CA LYS A 11 -24.44 18.68 57.22
C LYS A 11 -24.27 18.59 55.68
N LEU A 12 -24.01 17.39 55.15
CA LEU A 12 -23.83 17.09 53.74
C LEU A 12 -24.98 16.20 53.20
N PRO A 13 -25.32 16.29 51.90
CA PRO A 13 -26.35 15.45 51.26
C PRO A 13 -25.99 13.95 51.34
N PHE A 14 -27.01 13.08 51.44
CA PHE A 14 -26.86 11.62 51.67
C PHE A 14 -25.86 10.93 50.71
N LYS A 15 -25.89 11.27 49.41
CA LYS A 15 -24.95 10.72 48.41
C LYS A 15 -23.49 11.08 48.67
N LYS A 16 -23.19 12.30 49.15
CA LYS A 16 -21.81 12.71 49.47
C LYS A 16 -21.32 12.09 50.78
N ARG A 17 -22.20 11.91 51.77
CA ARG A 17 -21.86 11.14 52.98
C ARG A 17 -21.56 9.68 52.66
N LEU A 18 -22.32 9.06 51.74
CA LEU A 18 -22.07 7.69 51.29
C LEU A 18 -20.72 7.58 50.57
N TYR A 19 -20.36 8.57 49.75
CA TYR A 19 -19.07 8.63 49.06
C TYR A 19 -17.89 8.78 50.04
N VAL A 20 -18.01 9.66 51.04
CA VAL A 20 -16.98 9.84 52.08
C VAL A 20 -16.84 8.59 52.95
N ILE A 21 -17.94 7.89 53.25
CA ILE A 21 -17.91 6.61 53.96
C ILE A 21 -17.23 5.53 53.09
N LEU A 22 -17.53 5.46 51.80
CA LEU A 22 -16.85 4.53 50.87
C LEU A 22 -15.36 4.83 50.78
N CYS A 23 -14.96 6.09 50.64
CA CYS A 23 -13.55 6.48 50.63
C CYS A 23 -12.85 6.16 51.96
N ALA A 24 -13.53 6.32 53.11
CA ALA A 24 -12.98 5.94 54.41
C ALA A 24 -12.86 4.41 54.58
N PHE A 25 -13.79 3.61 54.02
CA PHE A 25 -13.67 2.15 54.00
C PHE A 25 -12.57 1.67 53.05
N VAL A 26 -12.36 2.35 51.92
CA VAL A 26 -11.21 2.10 51.03
C VAL A 26 -9.91 2.49 51.73
N PHE A 27 -9.87 3.61 52.47
CA PHE A 27 -8.67 4.03 53.20
C PHE A 27 -8.35 3.10 54.38
N VAL A 28 -9.35 2.65 55.14
CA VAL A 28 -9.15 1.66 56.20
C VAL A 28 -8.86 0.27 55.61
N GLY A 29 -9.44 -0.08 54.47
CA GLY A 29 -9.12 -1.31 53.73
C GLY A 29 -7.69 -1.31 53.21
N VAL A 30 -7.22 -0.18 52.66
CA VAL A 30 -5.83 0.03 52.23
C VAL A 30 -4.89 0.00 53.43
N VAL A 31 -5.22 0.64 54.56
CA VAL A 31 -4.38 0.60 55.78
C VAL A 31 -4.37 -0.78 56.45
N VAL A 32 -5.49 -1.53 56.42
CA VAL A 32 -5.56 -2.91 56.95
C VAL A 32 -4.86 -3.89 56.01
N ILE A 33 -4.90 -3.70 54.69
CA ILE A 33 -4.07 -4.46 53.74
C ILE A 33 -2.59 -4.09 53.89
N TYR A 34 -2.26 -2.81 54.08
CA TYR A 34 -0.90 -2.34 54.36
C TYR A 34 -0.36 -2.88 55.70
N SER A 35 -1.24 -3.12 56.68
CA SER A 35 -0.89 -3.67 57.99
C SER A 35 -0.98 -5.20 58.08
N LEU A 36 -1.69 -5.88 57.16
CA LEU A 36 -1.77 -7.35 57.04
C LEU A 36 -0.73 -7.94 56.06
N CYS A 37 -0.20 -7.12 55.14
CA CYS A 37 0.94 -7.49 54.29
C CYS A 37 2.30 -7.34 55.01
N ASN A 38 2.32 -6.77 56.21
CA ASN A 38 3.44 -6.85 57.15
C ASN A 38 3.24 -8.03 58.12
N ASN A 39 3.37 -9.25 57.62
CA ASN A 39 3.97 -10.30 58.43
C ASN A 39 5.45 -10.34 58.06
N PRO A 40 6.37 -10.36 59.05
CA PRO A 40 7.78 -10.53 58.77
C PRO A 40 7.95 -11.94 58.20
N ILE A 41 8.21 -12.03 56.91
CA ILE A 41 8.86 -13.21 56.37
C ILE A 41 10.29 -13.10 56.90
N ASP A 42 10.67 -14.08 57.74
CA ASP A 42 12.05 -14.31 58.19
C ASP A 42 12.95 -14.49 56.96
N THR A 43 13.40 -13.40 56.38
CA THR A 43 14.66 -13.35 55.65
C THR A 43 15.76 -13.51 56.71
N PRO A 44 16.76 -14.37 56.51
CA PRO A 44 17.90 -14.40 57.40
C PRO A 44 18.48 -12.98 57.41
N ALA A 45 18.37 -12.31 58.54
CA ALA A 45 19.16 -11.12 58.79
C ALA A 45 20.61 -11.60 58.72
N ILE A 46 21.23 -11.44 57.56
CA ILE A 46 22.67 -11.24 57.52
C ILE A 46 22.83 -9.90 58.21
N THR A 47 23.09 -9.97 59.51
CA THR A 47 23.60 -8.86 60.30
C THR A 47 24.86 -8.39 59.60
N THR A 48 24.74 -7.40 58.73
CA THR A 48 25.87 -6.50 58.50
C THR A 48 26.20 -5.97 59.89
N LYS A 49 27.40 -6.30 60.38
CA LYS A 49 27.86 -5.77 61.65
C LYS A 49 27.68 -4.25 61.60
N PRO A 50 27.09 -3.63 62.64
CA PRO A 50 26.88 -2.19 62.66
C PRO A 50 28.25 -1.49 62.52
N VAL A 51 28.24 -0.40 61.75
CA VAL A 51 29.38 0.50 61.48
C VAL A 51 30.24 0.70 62.72
N GLU A 52 31.48 0.25 62.62
CA GLU A 52 32.57 0.56 63.54
C GLU A 52 32.82 2.07 63.49
N THR A 53 32.93 2.72 64.65
CA THR A 53 33.03 4.19 64.69
C THR A 53 34.36 4.68 64.17
N LEU A 54 34.33 5.59 63.18
CA LEU A 54 35.49 6.38 62.74
C LEU A 54 35.21 7.86 63.01
N VAL A 55 36.03 8.53 63.80
CA VAL A 55 35.94 9.97 64.03
C VAL A 55 37.27 10.61 63.64
N ILE A 56 37.27 11.49 62.66
CA ILE A 56 38.43 12.28 62.28
C ILE A 56 38.23 13.67 62.87
N LYS A 57 39.23 14.22 63.57
CA LYS A 57 39.21 15.54 64.19
C LYS A 57 40.42 16.34 63.74
N ALA A 58 40.28 17.66 63.62
CA ALA A 58 41.40 18.58 63.44
C ALA A 58 41.43 19.62 64.55
N LYS A 59 42.60 19.85 65.14
CA LYS A 59 42.80 20.83 66.20
C LYS A 59 43.99 21.75 65.89
N PRO A 60 43.84 23.08 65.92
CA PRO A 60 44.98 23.99 65.81
C PRO A 60 45.99 23.75 66.93
N ILE A 61 47.28 23.65 66.58
CA ILE A 61 48.37 23.47 67.53
C ILE A 61 48.75 24.82 68.12
N GLY A 62 48.65 24.96 69.45
CA GLY A 62 49.08 26.14 70.19
C GLY A 62 47.98 27.13 70.59
N ASP A 63 46.74 26.94 70.13
CA ASP A 63 45.58 27.76 70.53
C ASP A 63 44.59 27.00 71.43
N SER A 64 43.79 27.72 72.22
CA SER A 64 42.79 27.16 73.15
C SER A 64 41.46 26.77 72.48
N TYR A 65 41.42 26.61 71.16
CA TYR A 65 40.21 26.19 70.44
C TYR A 65 39.91 24.70 70.66
N GLU A 66 38.64 24.35 70.68
CA GLU A 66 38.20 22.95 70.73
C GLU A 66 38.56 22.22 69.42
N ALA A 67 38.80 20.91 69.52
CA ALA A 67 39.02 20.08 68.34
C ALA A 67 37.73 20.05 67.50
N LEU A 68 37.85 20.25 66.20
CA LEU A 68 36.71 20.19 65.29
C LEU A 68 36.59 18.77 64.71
N GLU A 69 35.41 18.17 64.78
CA GLU A 69 35.12 16.88 64.15
C GLU A 69 34.98 17.07 62.62
N LEU A 70 35.93 16.51 61.88
CA LEU A 70 36.00 16.50 60.41
C LEU A 70 35.00 15.50 59.82
N PHE A 71 34.94 14.30 60.40
CA PHE A 71 34.10 13.21 59.91
C PHE A 71 33.75 12.27 61.05
N THR A 72 32.51 11.78 61.09
CA THR A 72 32.08 10.70 61.98
C THR A 72 31.30 9.65 61.21
N ALA A 73 31.82 8.42 61.12
CA ALA A 73 31.06 7.23 60.73
C ALA A 73 30.35 6.64 61.96
N ARG A 74 29.03 6.78 62.01
CA ARG A 74 28.06 6.09 62.89
C ARG A 74 26.90 5.65 61.98
N PRO A 75 25.87 4.89 62.43
CA PRO A 75 24.82 4.39 61.52
C PRO A 75 24.18 5.43 60.57
N SER A 76 24.39 6.72 60.81
CA SER A 76 24.36 7.74 59.75
C SER A 76 25.70 8.52 59.74
N PRO A 77 26.54 8.39 58.71
CA PRO A 77 27.77 9.15 58.60
C PRO A 77 27.47 10.64 58.47
N SER A 78 28.18 11.48 59.23
CA SER A 78 28.04 12.94 59.18
C SER A 78 29.39 13.62 59.24
N GLY A 79 29.51 14.76 58.58
CA GLY A 79 30.74 15.53 58.51
C GLY A 79 30.44 16.94 58.00
N THR A 80 31.30 17.89 58.35
CA THR A 80 31.17 19.27 57.88
C THR A 80 32.48 19.65 57.19
N PRO A 81 32.46 20.26 55.99
CA PRO A 81 33.67 20.83 55.41
C PRO A 81 34.28 21.83 56.39
N ILE A 82 35.56 21.64 56.74
CA ILE A 82 36.28 22.56 57.63
C ILE A 82 37.16 23.49 56.81
N LYS A 83 36.98 24.80 57.02
CA LYS A 83 37.90 25.82 56.52
C LYS A 83 39.09 25.95 57.46
N MET A 84 40.25 25.50 57.02
CA MET A 84 41.49 25.74 57.74
C MET A 84 41.98 27.16 57.51
N GLN A 85 42.51 27.79 58.56
CA GLN A 85 43.05 29.15 58.45
C GLN A 85 44.49 29.10 57.96
N LYS A 86 44.77 29.93 56.95
CA LYS A 86 46.09 30.09 56.36
C LYS A 86 47.15 30.38 57.43
N GLY A 87 48.24 29.60 57.42
CA GLY A 87 49.42 29.76 58.26
C GLY A 87 49.37 29.05 59.61
N LEU A 88 48.22 28.46 60.01
CA LEU A 88 48.13 27.68 61.23
C LEU A 88 48.55 26.22 61.01
N ARG A 89 49.08 25.62 62.09
CA ARG A 89 49.36 24.18 62.15
C ARG A 89 48.19 23.47 62.79
N TYR A 90 47.81 22.33 62.26
CA TYR A 90 46.72 21.52 62.79
C TYR A 90 47.19 20.10 63.07
N ALA A 91 46.84 19.56 64.23
CA ALA A 91 46.94 18.15 64.53
C ALA A 91 45.64 17.47 64.09
N ILE A 92 45.74 16.45 63.25
CA ILE A 92 44.61 15.56 62.94
C ILE A 92 44.64 14.40 63.90
N THR A 93 43.51 14.11 64.54
CA THR A 93 43.31 12.90 65.32
C THR A 93 42.29 12.02 64.60
N VAL A 94 42.67 10.78 64.29
CA VAL A 94 41.72 9.77 63.80
C VAL A 94 41.47 8.79 64.93
N GLU A 95 40.22 8.64 65.34
CA GLU A 95 39.75 7.68 66.33
C GLU A 95 38.91 6.61 65.62
N SER A 96 39.36 5.35 65.59
CA SER A 96 38.59 4.25 65.00
C SER A 96 38.23 3.16 66.02
N SER A 97 37.29 2.29 65.67
CA SER A 97 37.00 1.05 66.41
C SER A 97 36.96 -0.18 65.50
N PHE A 98 37.75 -0.19 64.41
CA PHE A 98 37.67 -1.25 63.41
C PHE A 98 38.20 -2.59 63.94
N GLU A 99 37.49 -3.71 63.75
CA GLU A 99 37.98 -5.04 64.14
C GLU A 99 39.01 -5.60 63.15
N ALA A 100 38.93 -5.21 61.87
CA ALA A 100 39.86 -5.60 60.80
C ALA A 100 40.82 -4.46 60.43
N GLU A 101 42.01 -4.80 59.91
CA GLU A 101 42.91 -3.81 59.30
C GLU A 101 42.22 -3.17 58.10
N SER A 102 42.07 -1.85 58.15
CA SER A 102 41.48 -1.04 57.08
C SER A 102 42.44 0.05 56.65
N GLU A 103 42.59 0.26 55.35
CA GLU A 103 43.34 1.38 54.80
C GLU A 103 42.42 2.60 54.72
N ILE A 104 42.88 3.72 55.26
CA ILE A 104 42.16 4.98 55.25
C ILE A 104 43.01 6.00 54.50
N SER A 105 42.47 6.57 53.43
CA SER A 105 43.13 7.63 52.67
C SER A 105 42.33 8.92 52.77
N ILE A 106 42.96 9.97 53.29
CA ILE A 106 42.41 11.33 53.39
C ILE A 106 42.98 12.15 52.23
N TYR A 107 42.15 12.53 51.28
CA TYR A 107 42.56 13.31 50.11
C TYR A 107 42.46 14.80 50.40
N TYR A 108 43.50 15.51 49.97
CA TYR A 108 43.62 16.96 50.07
C TYR A 108 44.12 17.56 48.76
N ASN A 109 44.11 18.87 48.62
CA ASN A 109 44.79 19.55 47.52
C ASN A 109 46.22 19.92 47.98
N GLU A 110 47.24 19.37 47.32
CA GLU A 110 48.65 19.59 47.67
C GLU A 110 49.07 21.07 47.60
N GLU A 111 48.44 21.85 46.71
CA GLU A 111 48.74 23.29 46.60
C GLU A 111 48.30 24.08 47.85
N ASP A 112 47.43 23.49 48.67
CA ASP A 112 46.79 24.16 49.79
C ASP A 112 47.32 23.74 51.16
N ILE A 113 47.90 22.55 51.30
CA ILE A 113 48.36 22.01 52.59
C ILE A 113 49.71 21.30 52.44
N ILE A 114 50.62 21.53 53.39
CA ILE A 114 51.86 20.73 53.55
C ILE A 114 51.67 19.77 54.72
N VAL A 115 51.99 18.49 54.50
CA VAL A 115 51.87 17.42 55.51
C VAL A 115 53.27 16.98 55.96
N SER A 116 53.48 16.85 57.27
CA SER A 116 54.71 16.26 57.81
C SER A 116 54.61 14.73 57.88
N GLN A 117 55.54 14.00 57.28
CA GLN A 117 55.63 12.53 57.43
C GLN A 117 56.04 12.14 58.85
N ASN A 118 55.36 11.13 59.41
CA ASN A 118 55.72 10.43 60.64
C ASN A 118 55.69 8.91 60.41
N SER A 119 56.25 8.11 61.33
CA SER A 119 56.48 6.67 61.14
C SER A 119 55.24 5.78 60.92
N ASN A 120 54.02 6.32 61.11
CA ASN A 120 52.76 5.57 61.04
C ASN A 120 51.84 6.03 59.89
N LEU A 121 52.33 6.87 58.96
CA LEU A 121 51.57 7.36 57.82
C LEU A 121 52.42 7.41 56.56
N SER A 122 51.84 7.05 55.41
CA SER A 122 52.43 7.31 54.09
C SER A 122 51.69 8.46 53.42
N ILE A 123 52.43 9.21 52.60
CA ILE A 123 51.86 10.24 51.73
C ILE A 123 52.12 9.76 50.32
N GLU A 124 51.05 9.55 49.56
CA GLU A 124 51.10 9.17 48.16
C GLU A 124 50.19 10.12 47.40
N ASP A 125 50.74 10.72 46.34
CA ASP A 125 50.11 11.82 45.62
C ASP A 125 49.61 12.88 46.62
N ASN A 126 48.31 13.16 46.56
CA ASN A 126 47.60 14.16 47.34
C ASN A 126 46.76 13.56 48.46
N CYS A 127 47.16 12.39 48.99
CA CYS A 127 46.44 11.74 50.08
C CYS A 127 47.34 11.30 51.24
N ILE A 128 46.78 11.39 52.45
CA ILE A 128 47.37 10.86 53.67
C ILE A 128 46.81 9.46 53.87
N LYS A 129 47.66 8.44 53.72
CA LYS A 129 47.28 7.04 53.91
C LYS A 129 47.76 6.50 55.24
N PHE A 130 46.91 5.72 55.89
CA PHE A 130 47.27 5.00 57.10
C PHE A 130 46.41 3.75 57.27
N ILE A 131 46.99 2.76 57.96
CA ILE A 131 46.31 1.52 58.32
C ILE A 131 45.76 1.68 59.72
N SER A 132 44.49 1.34 59.94
CA SER A 132 43.90 1.32 61.28
C SER A 132 43.37 -0.06 61.66
N SER A 133 43.70 -0.50 62.88
CA SER A 133 43.15 -1.70 63.52
C SER A 133 42.90 -1.45 65.00
N GLY A 134 41.65 -1.62 65.45
CA GLY A 134 41.21 -1.32 66.82
C GLY A 134 41.10 0.18 67.12
N LYS A 135 41.32 0.54 68.40
CA LYS A 135 41.42 1.94 68.86
C LYS A 135 42.80 2.51 68.54
N THR A 136 42.93 3.06 67.35
CA THR A 136 44.11 3.81 66.93
C THR A 136 43.84 5.30 67.12
N ASN A 137 44.81 6.03 67.68
CA ASN A 137 44.85 7.49 67.65
C ASN A 137 46.10 7.89 66.87
N ILE A 138 45.92 8.51 65.70
CA ILE A 138 47.03 8.97 64.88
C ILE A 138 47.03 10.49 64.90
N GLU A 139 48.18 11.10 65.19
CA GLU A 139 48.41 12.55 65.11
C GLU A 139 49.27 12.89 63.88
N ALA A 140 48.70 13.66 62.95
CA ALA A 140 49.43 14.23 61.81
C ALA A 140 49.43 15.77 61.89
N GLU A 141 50.59 16.41 61.71
CA GLU A 141 50.68 17.87 61.62
C GLU A 141 50.50 18.34 60.16
N LEU A 142 49.64 19.33 59.98
CA LEU A 142 49.33 19.95 58.70
C LEU A 142 49.57 21.45 58.76
N VAL A 143 50.20 22.00 57.73
CA VAL A 143 50.36 23.45 57.57
C VAL A 143 49.48 23.93 56.42
N CYS A 144 48.46 24.71 56.74
CA CYS A 144 47.55 25.28 55.77
C CYS A 144 48.21 26.47 55.04
N ILE A 145 48.39 26.37 53.72
CA ILE A 145 49.00 27.40 52.85
C ILE A 145 47.94 28.41 52.39
N ASN A 146 46.70 27.97 52.14
CA ASN A 146 45.57 28.78 51.70
C ASN A 146 44.30 28.46 52.50
N SER A 147 43.40 29.43 52.68
CA SER A 147 42.14 29.19 53.38
C SER A 147 41.19 28.34 52.53
N THR A 148 41.22 27.02 52.68
CA THR A 148 40.46 26.06 51.87
C THR A 148 39.72 25.02 52.71
N ASP A 149 38.81 24.29 52.07
CA ASP A 149 38.09 23.15 52.66
C ASP A 149 39.05 21.95 52.71
N PHE A 150 39.40 21.49 53.91
CA PHE A 150 40.54 20.58 54.10
C PHE A 150 40.37 19.17 53.51
N LEU A 151 39.21 18.55 53.74
CA LEU A 151 38.96 17.17 53.39
C LEU A 151 38.30 17.12 52.02
N TYR A 152 39.02 16.82 50.93
CA TYR A 152 38.43 16.76 49.58
C TYR A 152 37.70 15.43 49.32
N GLY A 153 38.18 14.39 49.98
CA GLY A 153 37.46 13.15 50.17
C GLY A 153 38.20 12.19 51.10
N LEU A 154 37.53 11.11 51.44
CA LEU A 154 38.01 10.04 52.31
C LEU A 154 37.69 8.72 51.62
N THR A 155 38.66 7.83 51.49
CA THR A 155 38.40 6.43 51.19
C THR A 155 38.70 5.56 52.40
N ILE A 156 37.86 4.56 52.63
CA ILE A 156 38.04 3.52 53.63
C ILE A 156 37.95 2.19 52.90
N GLU A 157 39.07 1.49 52.76
CA GLU A 157 39.12 0.15 52.18
C GLU A 157 39.25 -0.88 53.30
N SER A 158 38.24 -1.75 53.45
CA SER A 158 38.22 -2.84 54.42
C SER A 158 38.28 -4.19 53.69
N ASN A 159 39.25 -5.05 54.04
CA ASN A 159 39.45 -6.42 53.53
C ASN A 159 38.84 -6.74 52.15
N GLU A 160 39.67 -6.62 51.11
CA GLU A 160 39.52 -6.99 49.68
C GLU A 160 38.23 -6.59 48.90
N ASP A 161 37.05 -6.41 49.51
CA ASP A 161 35.77 -6.36 48.77
C ASP A 161 34.86 -5.14 49.03
N HIS A 162 35.16 -4.25 49.98
CA HIS A 162 34.31 -3.06 50.29
C HIS A 162 35.14 -1.78 50.41
N ILE A 163 34.73 -0.72 49.69
CA ILE A 163 35.33 0.62 49.77
C ILE A 163 34.23 1.66 50.05
N ALA A 164 34.39 2.44 51.11
CA ALA A 164 33.53 3.59 51.41
C ALA A 164 34.22 4.91 51.00
N TYR A 165 33.57 5.69 50.16
CA TYR A 165 33.97 7.01 49.68
C TYR A 165 33.12 8.08 50.35
N VAL A 166 33.76 9.06 50.99
CA VAL A 166 33.09 10.22 51.56
C VAL A 166 33.64 11.47 50.90
N LEU A 167 32.80 12.21 50.19
CA LEU A 167 33.24 13.17 49.17
C LEU A 167 32.68 14.57 49.44
N ASN A 168 33.48 15.62 49.25
CA ASN A 168 32.97 17.00 49.20
C ASN A 168 33.37 17.74 47.90
N SER A 169 33.97 17.01 46.95
CA SER A 169 34.37 17.47 45.62
C SER A 169 34.04 16.40 44.57
N ASP A 170 33.92 16.83 43.32
CA ASP A 170 33.68 16.01 42.13
C ASP A 170 34.87 15.13 41.71
N PHE A 171 36.09 15.55 42.05
CA PHE A 171 37.34 14.88 41.66
C PHE A 171 37.35 13.36 41.95
N LEU A 172 36.93 12.94 43.14
CA LEU A 172 36.92 11.53 43.58
C LEU A 172 35.62 10.78 43.26
N LEU A 173 34.59 11.49 42.79
CA LEU A 173 33.29 10.88 42.48
C LEU A 173 33.40 9.92 41.29
N ASN A 174 34.24 10.26 40.31
CA ASN A 174 34.53 9.40 39.15
C ASN A 174 35.18 8.07 39.58
N ASP A 175 36.23 8.13 40.38
CA ASP A 175 36.92 6.92 40.87
C ASP A 175 36.00 6.05 41.74
N ALA A 176 35.15 6.68 42.55
CA ALA A 176 34.18 6.00 43.42
C ALA A 176 33.09 5.25 42.64
N LEU A 177 32.70 5.75 41.46
CA LEU A 177 31.58 5.20 40.68
C LEU A 177 32.02 4.34 39.49
N HIS A 178 33.32 4.27 39.21
CA HIS A 178 33.90 3.46 38.13
C HIS A 178 34.72 2.24 38.61
N GLY A 179 34.79 1.99 39.93
CA GLY A 179 35.59 0.92 40.52
C GLY A 179 34.90 -0.47 40.52
N ASN A 180 35.68 -1.55 40.48
CA ASN A 180 35.17 -2.94 40.36
C ASN A 180 34.59 -3.56 41.66
N LYS A 181 34.24 -2.78 42.69
CA LYS A 181 33.86 -3.28 44.03
C LYS A 181 32.52 -2.70 44.50
N ASN A 182 31.89 -3.32 45.51
CA ASN A 182 30.63 -2.85 46.11
C ASN A 182 30.86 -1.53 46.87
N ASN A 183 30.94 -0.42 46.15
CA ASN A 183 31.34 0.86 46.72
C ASN A 183 30.20 1.50 47.52
N GLU A 184 30.50 2.08 48.67
CA GLU A 184 29.58 2.94 49.43
C GLU A 184 29.99 4.40 49.27
N ILE A 185 29.07 5.31 48.95
CA ILE A 185 29.39 6.69 48.59
C ILE A 185 28.54 7.65 49.40
N ILE A 186 29.17 8.61 50.07
CA ILE A 186 28.52 9.57 50.95
C ILE A 186 28.90 10.99 50.53
N LEU A 187 27.91 11.84 50.26
CA LEU A 187 28.15 13.25 49.95
C LEU A 187 28.19 14.12 51.20
N LEU A 188 29.23 14.96 51.34
CA LEU A 188 29.35 16.00 52.37
C LEU A 188 29.05 17.41 51.84
N LYS A 189 28.93 17.55 50.51
CA LYS A 189 28.57 18.80 49.83
C LYS A 189 27.77 18.47 48.57
N SER A 190 26.94 19.41 48.12
CA SER A 190 26.26 19.28 46.83
C SER A 190 27.25 19.34 45.66
N ILE A 191 27.13 18.44 44.69
CA ILE A 191 28.00 18.30 43.52
C ILE A 191 27.22 18.57 42.24
N VAL A 192 27.85 19.24 41.26
CA VAL A 192 27.30 19.47 39.92
C VAL A 192 28.24 18.88 38.89
N ILE A 193 27.72 18.05 37.99
CA ILE A 193 28.43 17.43 36.87
C ILE A 193 27.88 18.05 35.58
N ASP A 194 28.77 18.47 34.68
CA ASP A 194 28.41 18.96 33.34
C ASP A 194 28.46 17.80 32.32
N GLY A 195 27.33 17.47 31.69
CA GLY A 195 27.19 16.35 30.74
C GLY A 195 26.67 15.05 31.35
N ASP A 196 26.57 14.01 30.52
CA ASP A 196 26.14 12.66 30.94
C ASP A 196 27.14 12.05 31.92
N TYR A 197 26.62 11.28 32.87
CA TYR A 197 27.40 10.63 33.90
C TYR A 197 27.09 9.15 34.01
N LYS A 198 28.11 8.30 33.82
CA LYS A 198 27.99 6.84 33.80
C LYS A 198 28.57 6.20 35.06
N ILE A 199 27.85 5.23 35.61
CA ILE A 199 28.26 4.33 36.70
C ILE A 199 28.35 2.94 36.08
N ASN A 200 29.46 2.24 36.26
CA ASN A 200 29.70 0.95 35.61
C ASN A 200 29.82 -0.25 36.59
N ALA A 201 29.54 -0.02 37.88
CA ALA A 201 29.66 -1.04 38.92
C ALA A 201 28.60 -0.88 40.02
N PRO A 202 28.19 -2.00 40.67
CA PRO A 202 27.29 -1.98 41.82
C PRO A 202 27.79 -1.06 42.94
N CYS A 203 26.92 -0.22 43.50
CA CYS A 203 27.28 0.69 44.58
C CYS A 203 26.08 1.07 45.46
N ARG A 204 26.36 1.55 46.67
CA ARG A 204 25.42 2.18 47.59
C ARG A 204 25.71 3.68 47.68
N PHE A 205 24.75 4.54 47.37
CA PHE A 205 24.92 6.00 47.33
C PHE A 205 24.02 6.71 48.36
N LEU A 206 24.61 7.64 49.12
CA LEU A 206 24.06 8.32 50.29
C LEU A 206 24.29 9.84 50.15
N PRO A 207 23.30 10.63 49.70
CA PRO A 207 23.46 12.07 49.51
C PRO A 207 23.57 12.88 50.82
N ASN A 208 23.10 12.35 51.96
CA ASN A 208 23.30 12.93 53.29
C ASN A 208 23.02 14.45 53.39
N ASN A 209 21.78 14.88 53.14
CA ASN A 209 21.33 16.27 53.04
C ASN A 209 21.97 17.13 51.92
N ASN A 210 22.66 16.54 50.95
CA ASN A 210 23.31 17.25 49.83
C ASN A 210 22.79 16.79 48.47
N ASN A 211 22.79 17.70 47.49
CA ASN A 211 22.27 17.43 46.16
C ASN A 211 23.36 16.97 45.19
N LEU A 212 23.03 16.01 44.31
CA LEU A 212 23.81 15.71 43.11
C LEU A 212 23.05 16.28 41.90
N THR A 213 23.70 17.05 41.04
CA THR A 213 23.09 17.57 39.81
C THR A 213 23.92 17.17 38.60
N VAL A 214 23.40 16.32 37.73
CA VAL A 214 23.97 15.94 36.44
C VAL A 214 23.27 16.78 35.37
N LYS A 215 24.00 17.62 34.63
CA LYS A 215 23.45 18.39 33.50
C LYS A 215 23.54 17.56 32.22
N GLY A 216 22.86 16.42 32.26
CA GLY A 216 22.88 15.34 31.28
C GLY A 216 22.25 14.08 31.87
N ASP A 217 22.44 12.95 31.20
CA ASP A 217 21.87 11.66 31.59
C ASP A 217 22.66 10.98 32.70
N PHE A 218 21.97 10.43 33.70
CA PHE A 218 22.58 9.62 34.74
C PHE A 218 22.43 8.13 34.40
N ILE A 219 23.52 7.48 34.03
CA ILE A 219 23.53 6.14 33.42
C ILE A 219 24.17 5.15 34.41
N PHE A 220 23.53 4.03 34.70
CA PHE A 220 24.04 2.88 35.42
C PHE A 220 24.10 1.68 34.47
N ASP A 221 25.28 1.27 34.04
CA ASP A 221 25.45 0.25 33.00
C ASP A 221 26.54 -0.73 33.43
N THR A 222 26.12 -1.93 33.86
CA THR A 222 27.04 -2.93 34.37
C THR A 222 26.60 -4.36 34.06
N GLU A 223 27.56 -5.18 33.66
CA GLU A 223 27.39 -6.63 33.50
C GLU A 223 27.63 -7.41 34.80
N THR A 224 28.07 -6.72 35.85
CA THR A 224 28.43 -7.30 37.14
C THR A 224 27.17 -7.60 37.95
N GLU A 225 27.18 -8.71 38.69
CA GLU A 225 26.12 -9.01 39.66
C GLU A 225 26.31 -8.18 40.92
N GLY A 226 25.24 -7.57 41.42
CA GLY A 226 25.30 -6.77 42.65
C GLY A 226 24.05 -5.94 42.88
N ARG A 227 24.19 -4.83 43.61
CA ARG A 227 23.09 -3.89 43.86
C ARG A 227 23.49 -2.45 43.59
N LEU A 228 22.56 -1.68 43.01
CA LEU A 228 22.59 -0.22 43.08
C LEU A 228 21.61 0.20 44.18
N ILE A 229 22.13 0.65 45.31
CA ILE A 229 21.30 1.16 46.41
C ILE A 229 21.46 2.67 46.41
N ILE A 230 20.38 3.43 46.36
CA ILE A 230 20.45 4.87 46.57
C ILE A 230 19.46 5.29 47.64
N GLU A 231 20.01 5.72 48.76
CA GLU A 231 19.24 6.08 49.95
C GLU A 231 19.12 7.60 50.01
N ASN A 232 17.89 8.10 49.99
CA ASN A 232 17.64 9.53 50.10
C ASN A 232 16.88 9.85 51.40
N ASP A 233 17.26 10.95 52.04
CA ASP A 233 16.46 11.58 53.09
C ASP A 233 15.48 12.60 52.49
N SER A 234 14.56 13.13 53.28
CA SER A 234 13.56 14.09 52.78
C SER A 234 14.13 15.44 52.31
N ALA A 235 15.44 15.68 52.48
CA ALA A 235 16.07 16.98 52.26
C ALA A 235 17.05 17.00 51.06
N SER A 236 17.50 15.84 50.57
CA SER A 236 18.43 15.75 49.44
C SER A 236 17.74 15.46 48.12
N GLN A 237 18.34 15.86 47.00
CA GLN A 237 17.86 15.59 45.65
C GLN A 237 19.00 15.17 44.72
N ILE A 238 18.79 14.10 43.96
CA ILE A 238 19.57 13.83 42.75
C ILE A 238 18.78 14.37 41.56
N LYS A 239 19.40 15.26 40.79
CA LYS A 239 18.85 15.85 39.57
C LYS A 239 19.67 15.38 38.39
N ALA A 240 19.00 14.93 37.35
CA ALA A 240 19.59 14.55 36.06
C ALA A 240 18.54 14.84 34.98
N ASP A 241 18.96 14.96 33.73
CA ASP A 241 18.03 15.10 32.61
C ASP A 241 17.18 13.83 32.51
N ARG A 242 17.83 12.66 32.55
CA ARG A 242 17.22 11.32 32.57
C ARG A 242 18.02 10.36 33.44
N PHE A 243 17.44 9.21 33.82
CA PHE A 243 18.16 8.12 34.49
C PHE A 243 18.05 6.83 33.68
N PHE A 244 19.16 6.16 33.36
CA PHE A 244 19.17 4.90 32.63
C PHE A 244 19.90 3.81 33.39
N ALA A 245 19.27 2.69 33.72
CA ALA A 245 19.94 1.50 34.23
C ALA A 245 19.93 0.32 33.23
N GLU A 246 21.09 -0.07 32.68
CA GLU A 246 21.34 -1.30 31.92
C GLU A 246 22.18 -2.27 32.77
N ALA A 247 21.52 -3.00 33.67
CA ALA A 247 22.18 -3.84 34.66
C ALA A 247 21.35 -5.08 35.00
N LYS A 248 21.09 -5.95 34.01
CA LYS A 248 20.24 -7.16 34.11
C LYS A 248 20.55 -8.07 35.29
N LYS A 249 21.79 -8.05 35.77
CA LYS A 249 22.26 -8.86 36.90
C LYS A 249 22.24 -8.11 38.24
N CYS A 250 21.74 -6.87 38.31
CA CYS A 250 21.71 -6.08 39.53
C CYS A 250 20.30 -5.91 40.09
N ASP A 251 20.20 -5.86 41.42
CA ASP A 251 19.03 -5.33 42.12
C ASP A 251 19.17 -3.82 42.31
N ILE A 252 18.15 -3.04 42.00
CA ILE A 252 18.16 -1.59 42.15
C ILE A 252 17.21 -1.21 43.30
N GLU A 253 17.73 -0.60 44.34
CA GLU A 253 16.99 -0.14 45.51
C GLU A 253 17.11 1.38 45.59
N ILE A 254 16.00 2.10 45.49
CA ILE A 254 15.96 3.56 45.48
C ILE A 254 14.96 4.06 46.53
N GLY A 255 15.44 4.85 47.49
CA GLY A 255 14.65 5.45 48.57
C GLY A 255 13.57 6.42 48.07
N CYS A 256 12.50 6.63 48.86
CA CYS A 256 11.36 7.47 48.46
C CYS A 256 11.75 8.95 48.24
N GLY A 257 11.26 9.58 47.16
CA GLY A 257 11.46 11.01 46.88
C GLY A 257 12.63 11.33 45.94
N PHE A 258 12.98 10.39 45.07
CA PHE A 258 14.34 10.29 44.54
C PHE A 258 14.76 11.24 43.40
N ILE A 259 13.91 11.52 42.41
CA ILE A 259 14.33 12.30 41.23
C ILE A 259 13.18 13.21 40.77
N THR A 260 13.43 14.52 40.72
CA THR A 260 12.60 15.46 39.96
C THR A 260 13.22 15.60 38.57
N PHE A 261 12.53 15.08 37.55
CA PHE A 261 12.88 15.27 36.14
C PHE A 261 12.31 16.61 35.67
N ASP A 262 13.09 17.38 34.91
CA ASP A 262 12.65 18.69 34.42
C ASP A 262 11.61 18.57 33.27
N ASP A 263 11.45 17.39 32.66
CA ASP A 263 10.45 17.10 31.61
C ASP A 263 9.91 15.65 31.70
N ASP A 264 8.73 15.39 31.13
CA ASP A 264 7.97 14.10 31.11
C ASP A 264 8.69 12.90 30.41
N ILE A 265 10.02 12.93 30.28
CA ILE A 265 10.84 11.92 29.60
C ILE A 265 11.62 11.13 30.68
N GLY A 266 10.99 10.07 31.17
CA GLY A 266 11.34 9.37 32.40
C GLY A 266 12.58 8.47 32.39
N TYR A 267 12.75 7.80 33.52
CA TYR A 267 13.81 6.84 33.82
C TYR A 267 13.66 5.51 33.04
N TYR A 268 14.77 4.81 32.88
CA TYR A 268 14.90 3.48 32.29
C TYR A 268 15.50 2.50 33.30
N LEU A 269 14.91 1.31 33.40
CA LEU A 269 15.35 0.26 34.32
C LEU A 269 15.32 -1.09 33.62
N ASN A 270 16.49 -1.60 33.30
CA ASN A 270 16.72 -2.96 32.86
C ASN A 270 17.62 -3.63 33.91
N ALA A 271 16.98 -4.21 34.93
CA ALA A 271 17.64 -4.79 36.10
C ALA A 271 16.99 -6.11 36.51
N ARG A 272 17.62 -6.85 37.41
CA ARG A 272 17.05 -8.09 37.98
C ARG A 272 15.78 -7.78 38.78
N SER A 273 15.86 -6.78 39.65
CA SER A 273 14.74 -6.30 40.44
C SER A 273 14.83 -4.79 40.67
N TYR A 274 13.69 -4.15 40.91
CA TYR A 274 13.60 -2.76 41.34
C TYR A 274 12.75 -2.66 42.61
N ASN A 275 13.32 -2.10 43.68
CA ASN A 275 12.67 -1.98 45.00
C ASN A 275 12.00 -3.29 45.47
N GLY A 276 12.71 -4.41 45.30
CA GLY A 276 12.26 -5.74 45.70
C GLY A 276 11.27 -6.43 44.75
N LYS A 277 10.93 -5.82 43.61
CA LYS A 277 10.06 -6.42 42.58
C LYS A 277 10.88 -6.90 41.39
N MET A 278 10.77 -8.18 41.03
CA MET A 278 11.38 -8.75 39.84
C MET A 278 10.87 -8.06 38.56
N LEU A 279 11.78 -7.77 37.62
CA LEU A 279 11.44 -7.25 36.30
C LEU A 279 11.49 -8.41 35.29
N GLU A 280 10.32 -8.86 34.81
CA GLU A 280 10.22 -10.08 33.99
C GLU A 280 10.34 -9.85 32.48
N THR A 281 10.16 -8.62 31.96
CA THR A 281 10.33 -8.30 30.53
C THR A 281 10.68 -6.83 30.32
N ASP A 282 11.53 -6.59 29.33
CA ASP A 282 11.97 -5.25 28.94
C ASP A 282 10.90 -4.59 28.04
N CYS A 283 10.18 -3.58 28.55
CA CYS A 283 9.08 -2.92 27.82
C CYS A 283 9.40 -1.44 27.51
N ARG A 284 9.06 -0.99 26.29
CA ARG A 284 9.27 0.39 25.83
C ARG A 284 7.98 0.98 25.30
N VAL A 285 7.46 2.03 25.92
CA VAL A 285 6.35 2.79 25.35
C VAL A 285 6.92 3.91 24.49
N ILE A 286 6.60 3.92 23.19
CA ILE A 286 6.98 5.02 22.29
C ILE A 286 5.75 5.90 22.00
N LYS A 287 5.99 7.21 21.91
CA LYS A 287 4.94 8.23 21.63
C LYS A 287 5.18 9.01 20.35
N ASN A 288 6.38 8.89 19.76
CA ASN A 288 6.73 9.48 18.49
C ASN A 288 7.87 8.68 17.84
N GLU A 289 8.16 8.99 16.58
CA GLU A 289 9.22 8.35 15.80
C GLU A 289 10.63 8.54 16.41
N VAL A 290 10.93 9.72 16.96
CA VAL A 290 12.25 10.02 17.53
C VAL A 290 12.59 9.03 18.65
N MET A 291 11.62 8.70 19.51
CA MET A 291 11.82 7.69 20.55
C MET A 291 12.16 6.29 20.00
N LEU A 292 11.64 5.91 18.82
CA LEU A 292 11.99 4.64 18.20
C LEU A 292 13.39 4.70 17.58
N LEU A 293 13.74 5.80 16.92
CA LEU A 293 15.07 6.00 16.34
C LEU A 293 16.16 6.02 17.41
N ASP A 294 15.91 6.69 18.54
CA ASP A 294 16.82 6.72 19.70
C ASP A 294 17.04 5.31 20.27
N LEU A 295 16.01 4.44 20.28
CA LEU A 295 16.17 3.05 20.72
C LEU A 295 17.03 2.22 19.77
N ILE A 296 16.91 2.45 18.46
CA ILE A 296 17.60 1.69 17.42
C ILE A 296 19.08 2.09 17.32
N ASP A 297 19.42 3.33 17.66
CA ASP A 297 20.79 3.81 17.68
C ASP A 297 21.61 3.04 18.75
N ALA A 298 22.60 2.27 18.29
CA ALA A 298 23.44 1.44 19.15
C ALA A 298 24.32 2.26 20.11
N ASP A 299 24.57 3.53 19.76
CA ASP A 299 25.38 4.46 20.54
C ASP A 299 24.52 5.32 21.49
N ALA A 300 23.19 5.30 21.34
CA ALA A 300 22.27 6.02 22.20
C ALA A 300 21.82 5.20 23.42
N TYR A 301 21.48 5.89 24.51
CA TYR A 301 20.82 5.30 25.67
C TYR A 301 19.33 5.71 25.70
N PRO A 302 18.42 4.75 25.95
CA PRO A 302 18.70 3.35 26.24
C PRO A 302 18.85 2.48 24.98
N ARG A 303 19.75 1.49 25.03
CA ARG A 303 19.94 0.52 23.94
C ARG A 303 18.74 -0.42 23.79
N LEU A 304 18.38 -0.73 22.55
CA LEU A 304 17.39 -1.75 22.25
C LEU A 304 17.99 -3.16 22.37
N ASN A 305 17.37 -3.98 23.21
CA ASN A 305 17.79 -5.36 23.47
C ASN A 305 16.92 -6.39 22.75
N ALA A 306 17.46 -7.58 22.51
CA ALA A 306 16.69 -8.73 22.09
C ALA A 306 15.54 -9.03 23.09
N ASN A 307 14.38 -9.38 22.55
CA ASN A 307 13.11 -9.65 23.22
C ASN A 307 12.46 -8.43 23.92
N THR A 308 12.90 -7.21 23.62
CA THR A 308 12.20 -5.99 24.10
C THR A 308 10.79 -5.93 23.52
N LYS A 309 9.79 -5.61 24.34
CA LYS A 309 8.41 -5.33 23.89
C LYS A 309 8.23 -3.82 23.69
N ILE A 310 8.11 -3.37 22.45
CA ILE A 310 7.79 -2.00 22.06
C ILE A 310 6.26 -1.84 22.01
N ILE A 311 5.75 -0.87 22.77
CA ILE A 311 4.33 -0.56 22.92
C ILE A 311 4.06 0.80 22.27
N VAL A 312 3.17 0.83 21.29
CA VAL A 312 2.67 2.02 20.63
C VAL A 312 1.24 2.25 21.14
N SER A 313 1.11 3.21 22.05
CA SER A 313 -0.15 3.44 22.80
C SER A 313 -0.87 4.74 22.41
N GLU A 314 -0.22 5.59 21.63
CA GLU A 314 -0.76 6.86 21.11
C GLU A 314 -0.50 6.91 19.60
N SER A 315 -1.34 7.62 18.83
CA SER A 315 -1.18 7.66 17.38
C SER A 315 0.14 8.31 16.93
N ILE A 316 0.88 7.62 16.06
CA ILE A 316 2.20 8.05 15.56
C ILE A 316 2.20 8.12 14.03
N ASP A 317 2.83 9.17 13.50
CA ASP A 317 3.23 9.28 12.10
C ASP A 317 4.75 9.00 12.00
N PHE A 318 5.13 7.93 11.32
CA PHE A 318 6.52 7.63 10.96
C PHE A 318 6.83 8.27 9.60
N ILE A 319 7.76 9.21 9.61
CA ILE A 319 8.10 10.04 8.45
C ILE A 319 9.36 9.53 7.75
N SER A 320 10.25 8.84 8.47
CA SER A 320 11.49 8.31 7.91
C SER A 320 11.25 7.10 7.02
N ASP A 321 12.01 7.07 5.92
CA ASP A 321 12.09 5.88 5.08
C ASP A 321 13.08 4.87 5.68
N ASN A 322 12.71 3.58 5.66
CA ASN A 322 13.59 2.44 5.97
C ASN A 322 14.09 2.33 7.44
N ILE A 323 13.21 2.48 8.42
CA ILE A 323 13.53 2.17 9.83
C ILE A 323 13.87 0.68 9.95
N THR A 324 15.11 0.33 10.30
CA THR A 324 15.58 -1.07 10.42
C THR A 324 16.00 -1.38 11.86
N ILE A 325 15.37 -2.39 12.46
CA ILE A 325 15.63 -2.87 13.82
C ILE A 325 16.54 -4.11 13.74
N PRO A 326 17.76 -4.06 14.32
CA PRO A 326 18.79 -5.10 14.12
C PRO A 326 18.67 -6.31 15.07
N VAL A 327 17.75 -6.26 16.04
CA VAL A 327 17.57 -7.28 17.08
C VAL A 327 16.11 -7.78 17.12
N PRO A 328 15.85 -9.01 17.58
CA PRO A 328 14.47 -9.51 17.65
C PRO A 328 13.71 -8.76 18.74
N VAL A 329 12.60 -8.11 18.37
CA VAL A 329 11.74 -7.36 19.30
C VAL A 329 10.29 -7.70 19.07
N SER A 330 9.45 -7.44 20.07
CA SER A 330 8.00 -7.59 19.97
C SER A 330 7.32 -6.22 19.87
N PHE A 331 6.27 -6.09 19.08
CA PHE A 331 5.43 -4.91 18.98
C PHE A 331 4.04 -5.16 19.59
N GLN A 332 3.54 -4.18 20.34
CA GLN A 332 2.13 -4.03 20.71
C GLN A 332 1.64 -2.69 20.20
N ILE A 333 0.63 -2.68 19.34
CA ILE A 333 0.10 -1.49 18.67
C ILE A 333 -1.39 -1.40 18.93
N ASP A 334 -1.77 -0.45 19.79
CA ASP A 334 -3.15 -0.27 20.24
C ASP A 334 -3.84 0.95 19.62
N CYS A 335 -3.13 1.67 18.75
CA CYS A 335 -3.54 2.95 18.18
C CYS A 335 -3.30 2.99 16.67
N LYS A 336 -3.78 4.06 16.01
CA LYS A 336 -3.51 4.30 14.60
C LYS A 336 -2.05 4.68 14.38
N VAL A 337 -1.40 4.04 13.41
CA VAL A 337 -0.03 4.34 12.98
C VAL A 337 -0.03 4.64 11.49
N ASN A 338 0.53 5.77 11.08
CA ASN A 338 0.74 6.08 9.66
C ASN A 338 2.24 5.99 9.36
N SER A 339 2.62 5.34 8.25
CA SER A 339 4.02 5.28 7.82
C SER A 339 4.10 5.32 6.30
N ALA A 340 5.07 6.08 5.76
CA ALA A 340 5.36 6.09 4.32
C ALA A 340 6.06 4.80 3.85
N SER A 341 6.81 4.16 4.76
CA SER A 341 7.62 2.97 4.51
C SER A 341 7.45 1.93 5.63
N PRO A 342 7.63 0.63 5.37
CA PRO A 342 7.56 -0.40 6.41
C PRO A 342 8.74 -0.29 7.38
N ILE A 343 8.49 -0.55 8.66
CA ILE A 343 9.51 -0.81 9.68
C ILE A 343 10.02 -2.24 9.48
N ILE A 344 11.34 -2.41 9.40
CA ILE A 344 11.98 -3.67 9.05
C ILE A 344 12.66 -4.24 10.28
N ILE A 345 12.24 -5.41 10.78
CA ILE A 345 13.03 -6.18 11.75
C ILE A 345 13.96 -7.09 10.95
N LYS A 346 15.27 -6.82 10.97
CA LYS A 346 16.26 -7.57 10.20
C LYS A 346 17.38 -8.07 11.11
N THR A 347 17.39 -9.37 11.40
CA THR A 347 18.36 -9.97 12.31
C THR A 347 18.65 -11.43 11.94
N TRP A 348 19.83 -11.92 12.29
CA TRP A 348 20.16 -13.36 12.22
C TRP A 348 20.30 -13.98 13.61
N ASP A 349 20.01 -13.21 14.65
CA ASP A 349 20.05 -13.71 16.02
C ASP A 349 18.86 -14.64 16.28
N GLU A 350 19.01 -15.49 17.29
CA GLU A 350 17.90 -16.28 17.81
C GLU A 350 17.08 -15.43 18.79
N GLY A 351 15.76 -15.54 18.74
CA GLY A 351 14.89 -14.78 19.61
C GLY A 351 13.41 -14.93 19.28
N ILE A 352 12.59 -14.15 19.99
CA ILE A 352 11.14 -14.15 19.83
C ILE A 352 10.68 -12.78 19.31
N ILE A 353 9.85 -12.80 18.28
CA ILE A 353 9.21 -11.63 17.70
C ILE A 353 7.70 -11.74 17.93
N GLY A 354 7.16 -10.95 18.86
CA GLY A 354 5.72 -10.82 19.07
C GLY A 354 5.13 -9.68 18.26
N VAL A 355 3.93 -9.85 17.69
CA VAL A 355 3.16 -8.77 17.09
C VAL A 355 1.74 -8.83 17.65
N GLU A 356 1.35 -7.78 18.35
CA GLU A 356 0.02 -7.65 18.97
C GLU A 356 -0.63 -6.37 18.42
N ILE A 357 -1.67 -6.50 17.61
CA ILE A 357 -2.34 -5.34 16.98
C ILE A 357 -3.83 -5.36 17.29
N THR A 358 -4.30 -4.40 18.09
CA THR A 358 -5.71 -4.38 18.52
C THR A 358 -6.60 -3.43 17.70
N ASN A 359 -6.01 -2.57 16.84
CA ASN A 359 -6.71 -1.62 15.98
C ASN A 359 -6.45 -1.89 14.48
N ASN A 360 -7.50 -1.79 13.65
CA ASN A 360 -7.63 -2.51 12.38
C ASN A 360 -7.32 -1.67 11.11
N GLU A 361 -6.66 -0.51 11.23
CA GLU A 361 -6.33 0.33 10.07
C GLU A 361 -4.93 -0.01 9.52
N GLN A 362 -4.88 -0.70 8.37
CA GLN A 362 -3.74 -0.82 7.44
C GLN A 362 -2.36 -1.26 7.98
N THR A 363 -2.33 -1.88 9.16
CA THR A 363 -1.10 -2.31 9.85
C THR A 363 -0.39 -3.52 9.21
N GLU A 364 -1.03 -4.26 8.30
CA GLU A 364 -0.41 -5.41 7.63
C GLU A 364 0.81 -5.04 6.76
N ASN A 365 0.90 -3.78 6.31
CA ASN A 365 2.02 -3.25 5.54
C ASN A 365 3.04 -2.50 6.42
N LEU A 366 2.79 -2.39 7.73
CA LEU A 366 3.64 -1.62 8.63
C LEU A 366 4.95 -2.34 8.93
N LEU A 367 4.94 -3.68 9.04
CA LEU A 367 6.10 -4.48 9.46
C LEU A 367 6.59 -5.38 8.32
N LYS A 368 7.91 -5.37 8.08
CA LYS A 368 8.62 -6.40 7.31
C LYS A 368 9.58 -7.13 8.24
N ILE A 369 9.61 -8.46 8.17
CA ILE A 369 10.42 -9.28 9.08
C ILE A 369 11.35 -10.17 8.28
N GLU A 370 12.65 -9.98 8.50
CA GLU A 370 13.76 -10.77 7.96
C GLU A 370 14.58 -11.30 9.13
N ALA A 371 14.07 -12.37 9.76
CA ALA A 371 14.60 -12.95 10.99
C ALA A 371 14.53 -14.49 10.97
N PRO A 372 15.29 -15.18 10.09
CA PRO A 372 15.11 -16.61 9.81
C PRO A 372 15.47 -17.56 10.97
N ASN A 373 16.03 -17.04 12.06
CA ASN A 373 16.35 -17.78 13.28
C ASN A 373 15.38 -17.49 14.44
N CYS A 374 14.39 -16.62 14.24
CA CYS A 374 13.44 -16.21 15.26
C CYS A 374 12.10 -16.95 15.15
N ASP A 375 11.49 -17.22 16.29
CA ASP A 375 10.09 -17.62 16.38
C ASP A 375 9.20 -16.39 16.44
N MET A 376 8.13 -16.41 15.66
CA MET A 376 7.20 -15.30 15.57
C MET A 376 5.85 -15.66 16.17
N TYR A 377 5.27 -14.75 16.95
CA TYR A 377 3.92 -14.86 17.48
C TYR A 377 3.11 -13.65 17.05
N TRP A 378 1.93 -13.85 16.47
CA TRP A 378 1.04 -12.76 16.07
C TRP A 378 -0.35 -12.97 16.63
N SER A 379 -0.87 -11.92 17.27
CA SER A 379 -2.22 -11.85 17.82
C SER A 379 -2.84 -10.47 17.55
N GLY A 380 -4.17 -10.37 17.60
CA GLY A 380 -4.84 -9.10 17.34
C GLY A 380 -6.16 -9.19 16.59
N SER A 381 -6.63 -8.06 16.07
CA SER A 381 -7.83 -7.95 15.24
C SER A 381 -7.68 -8.61 13.86
N TYR A 382 -6.47 -8.61 13.33
CA TYR A 382 -6.06 -9.33 12.12
C TYR A 382 -4.85 -10.21 12.43
N VAL A 383 -4.93 -11.48 12.08
CA VAL A 383 -3.86 -12.47 12.24
C VAL A 383 -3.65 -13.13 10.88
N PRO A 384 -2.52 -12.91 10.19
CA PRO A 384 -2.27 -13.52 8.89
C PRO A 384 -2.16 -15.04 9.01
N SER A 385 -2.50 -15.75 7.95
CA SER A 385 -2.26 -17.19 7.86
C SER A 385 -0.76 -17.49 7.75
N ALA A 386 -0.34 -18.68 8.16
CA ALA A 386 1.07 -19.10 8.04
C ALA A 386 1.58 -19.08 6.59
N SER A 387 0.71 -19.35 5.60
CA SER A 387 1.04 -19.20 4.18
C SER A 387 1.34 -17.75 3.79
N GLU A 388 0.56 -16.78 4.28
CA GLU A 388 0.81 -15.36 4.01
C GLU A 388 2.11 -14.88 4.67
N VAL A 389 2.40 -15.36 5.87
CA VAL A 389 3.67 -15.07 6.56
C VAL A 389 4.85 -15.67 5.79
N ALA A 390 4.75 -16.91 5.32
CA ALA A 390 5.79 -17.55 4.50
C ALA A 390 6.08 -16.78 3.19
N GLU A 391 5.06 -16.15 2.60
CA GLU A 391 5.20 -15.33 1.41
C GLU A 391 5.77 -13.94 1.70
N ARG A 392 5.33 -13.28 2.77
CA ARG A 392 5.66 -11.86 3.04
C ARG A 392 6.88 -11.67 3.95
N MET A 393 7.24 -12.66 4.75
CA MET A 393 8.24 -12.57 5.83
C MET A 393 9.18 -13.77 5.82
N ASN A 394 10.31 -13.65 6.50
CA ASN A 394 11.29 -14.73 6.64
C ASN A 394 11.57 -15.00 8.12
N VAL A 395 10.90 -16.00 8.70
CA VAL A 395 11.01 -16.40 10.12
C VAL A 395 11.17 -17.91 10.23
N ARG A 396 11.62 -18.40 11.39
CA ARG A 396 11.78 -19.85 11.65
C ARG A 396 10.44 -20.53 11.83
N SER A 397 9.60 -19.99 12.71
CA SER A 397 8.26 -20.48 13.02
C SER A 397 7.30 -19.30 13.19
N TYR A 398 6.01 -19.58 13.07
CA TYR A 398 4.94 -18.61 13.23
C TYR A 398 3.77 -19.25 13.98
N ASN A 399 3.42 -18.71 15.15
CA ASN A 399 2.36 -19.24 16.02
C ASN A 399 2.50 -20.77 16.22
N ASP A 400 3.71 -21.20 16.57
CA ASP A 400 4.12 -22.60 16.78
C ASP A 400 4.10 -23.49 15.51
N GLU A 401 3.81 -22.95 14.34
CA GLU A 401 3.90 -23.64 13.05
C GLU A 401 5.27 -23.43 12.39
N ASP A 402 5.89 -24.50 11.91
CA ASP A 402 7.15 -24.41 11.15
C ASP A 402 6.88 -23.84 9.74
N ILE A 403 7.36 -22.62 9.49
CA ILE A 403 7.15 -21.92 8.21
C ILE A 403 7.89 -22.59 7.05
N SER A 404 8.92 -23.40 7.33
CA SER A 404 9.65 -24.12 6.27
C SER A 404 8.78 -25.15 5.53
N LEU A 405 7.65 -25.56 6.11
CA LEU A 405 6.67 -26.45 5.47
C LEU A 405 6.04 -25.86 4.20
N TYR A 406 6.05 -24.53 4.05
CA TYR A 406 5.57 -23.82 2.86
C TYR A 406 6.63 -23.73 1.75
N GLY A 407 7.88 -24.13 2.04
CA GLY A 407 8.98 -24.17 1.07
C GLY A 407 9.54 -22.81 0.66
N LEU A 408 9.18 -21.73 1.38
CA LEU A 408 9.63 -20.36 1.13
C LEU A 408 10.49 -19.84 2.28
N GLY A 409 11.33 -18.84 1.99
CA GLY A 409 12.26 -18.27 2.96
C GLY A 409 13.45 -19.18 3.23
N GLY A 410 14.09 -18.99 4.38
CA GLY A 410 15.23 -19.78 4.85
C GLY A 410 16.38 -18.95 5.42
N LYS A 411 17.40 -19.65 5.92
CA LYS A 411 18.52 -19.06 6.66
C LYS A 411 19.60 -18.40 5.78
N GLY A 412 19.52 -18.58 4.46
CA GLY A 412 20.45 -17.97 3.52
C GLY A 412 20.45 -16.44 3.62
N LYS A 413 21.64 -15.85 3.69
CA LYS A 413 21.80 -14.38 3.76
C LYS A 413 21.55 -13.66 2.44
N GLY A 414 21.61 -14.37 1.33
CA GLY A 414 21.45 -13.80 -0.01
C GLY A 414 20.00 -13.42 -0.33
N THR A 415 19.83 -12.24 -0.92
CA THR A 415 18.55 -11.69 -1.36
C THR A 415 18.53 -11.44 -2.86
N VAL A 416 17.35 -11.56 -3.49
CA VAL A 416 17.18 -11.21 -4.90
C VAL A 416 17.03 -9.69 -5.00
N LEU A 417 17.95 -9.04 -5.71
CA LEU A 417 17.93 -7.60 -5.96
C LEU A 417 17.09 -7.24 -7.19
N SER A 418 17.11 -8.10 -8.21
CA SER A 418 16.31 -7.92 -9.42
C SER A 418 16.03 -9.25 -10.09
N PHE A 419 14.86 -9.36 -10.72
CA PHE A 419 14.48 -10.49 -11.55
C PHE A 419 13.85 -9.94 -12.84
N SER A 420 14.48 -10.21 -13.97
CA SER A 420 14.06 -9.66 -15.26
C SER A 420 14.19 -10.66 -16.41
N MET A 421 13.55 -10.37 -17.52
CA MET A 421 13.71 -11.07 -18.80
C MET A 421 13.87 -10.00 -19.88
N TYR A 422 15.04 -9.96 -20.53
CA TYR A 422 15.30 -9.00 -21.58
C TYR A 422 14.87 -9.54 -22.94
N LYS A 423 14.33 -8.66 -23.77
CA LYS A 423 13.94 -8.93 -25.15
C LYS A 423 15.09 -9.44 -26.00
N THR A 424 16.31 -8.98 -25.74
CA THR A 424 17.51 -9.42 -26.47
C THR A 424 17.81 -10.90 -26.26
N ASP A 425 17.41 -11.45 -25.11
CA ASP A 425 17.78 -12.79 -24.66
C ASP A 425 16.68 -13.81 -25.01
N SER A 426 15.44 -13.34 -25.15
CA SER A 426 14.28 -14.15 -25.53
C SER A 426 13.74 -13.75 -26.90
N LYS A 427 13.98 -14.59 -27.92
CA LYS A 427 13.53 -14.35 -29.32
C LYS A 427 12.02 -14.15 -29.47
N LEU A 428 11.23 -14.53 -28.46
CA LEU A 428 9.77 -14.46 -28.44
C LEU A 428 9.23 -13.33 -27.55
N ALA A 429 10.10 -12.64 -26.81
CA ALA A 429 9.72 -11.50 -26.00
C ALA A 429 9.52 -10.25 -26.87
N LEU A 430 8.44 -9.52 -26.61
CA LEU A 430 8.12 -8.29 -27.35
C LEU A 430 8.67 -7.03 -26.67
N GLU A 431 8.92 -7.12 -25.37
CA GLU A 431 9.39 -6.10 -24.45
C GLU A 431 10.25 -6.73 -23.34
N ASP A 432 10.99 -5.89 -22.61
CA ASP A 432 11.66 -6.31 -21.39
C ASP A 432 10.61 -6.47 -20.28
N LEU A 433 10.74 -7.51 -19.48
CA LEU A 433 9.84 -7.79 -18.35
C LEU A 433 10.62 -7.75 -17.05
N GLU A 434 10.02 -7.15 -16.03
CA GLU A 434 10.59 -7.07 -14.68
C GLU A 434 9.58 -7.58 -13.66
N TRP A 435 10.10 -8.30 -12.65
CA TRP A 435 9.33 -8.80 -11.52
C TRP A 435 9.69 -8.00 -10.27
N SER A 436 8.65 -7.63 -9.53
CA SER A 436 8.79 -7.10 -8.18
C SER A 436 9.20 -8.20 -7.20
N VAL A 437 10.02 -7.86 -6.21
CA VAL A 437 10.44 -8.79 -5.15
C VAL A 437 9.88 -8.28 -3.83
N GLU A 438 8.96 -9.04 -3.25
CA GLU A 438 8.31 -8.71 -1.98
C GLU A 438 8.34 -9.94 -1.06
N GLY A 439 9.02 -9.82 0.09
CA GLY A 439 9.20 -10.94 1.02
C GLY A 439 9.96 -12.10 0.36
N ASN A 440 9.27 -13.22 0.19
CA ASN A 440 9.73 -14.42 -0.51
C ASN A 440 8.95 -14.66 -1.82
N VAL A 441 8.36 -13.63 -2.40
CA VAL A 441 7.63 -13.71 -3.68
C VAL A 441 8.28 -12.79 -4.71
N ILE A 442 8.49 -13.32 -5.92
CA ILE A 442 8.97 -12.62 -7.10
C ILE A 442 7.83 -12.62 -8.11
N ALA A 443 7.15 -11.49 -8.30
CA ALA A 443 5.89 -11.46 -9.06
C ALA A 443 5.83 -10.34 -10.11
N THR A 444 5.18 -10.65 -11.23
CA THR A 444 4.77 -9.67 -12.23
C THR A 444 3.44 -10.03 -12.90
N SER A 445 2.85 -9.04 -13.56
CA SER A 445 1.70 -9.22 -14.46
C SER A 445 2.13 -8.86 -15.87
N VAL A 446 1.95 -9.78 -16.82
CA VAL A 446 2.39 -9.61 -18.21
C VAL A 446 1.21 -9.42 -19.15
N SER A 447 1.41 -8.62 -20.20
CA SER A 447 0.45 -8.51 -21.29
C SER A 447 0.19 -9.88 -21.94
N TYR A 448 -1.02 -10.09 -22.48
CA TYR A 448 -1.31 -11.25 -23.32
C TYR A 448 -0.49 -11.31 -24.62
N LEU A 449 0.19 -10.22 -24.97
CA LEU A 449 1.12 -10.17 -26.10
C LEU A 449 2.35 -11.05 -25.88
N VAL A 450 2.73 -11.29 -24.62
CA VAL A 450 3.81 -12.21 -24.29
C VAL A 450 3.32 -13.63 -24.52
N SER A 451 3.74 -14.29 -25.60
CA SER A 451 3.23 -15.64 -25.92
C SER A 451 3.48 -16.64 -24.79
N GLU A 452 2.63 -17.67 -24.65
CA GLU A 452 2.91 -18.76 -23.71
C GLU A 452 4.26 -19.42 -24.00
N GLN A 453 4.65 -19.53 -25.27
CA GLN A 453 5.94 -20.10 -25.63
C GLN A 453 7.11 -19.25 -25.11
N CYS A 454 6.95 -17.92 -25.06
CA CYS A 454 7.92 -17.03 -24.42
C CYS A 454 8.04 -17.36 -22.92
N LEU A 455 6.92 -17.46 -22.21
CA LEU A 455 6.90 -17.77 -20.77
C LEU A 455 7.37 -19.20 -20.46
N LYS A 456 7.11 -20.16 -21.35
CA LYS A 456 7.55 -21.57 -21.21
C LYS A 456 9.06 -21.73 -21.36
N ASN A 457 9.73 -20.84 -22.09
CA ASN A 457 11.17 -20.92 -22.40
C ASN A 457 11.86 -19.59 -22.06
N ALA A 458 11.54 -19.00 -20.91
CA ALA A 458 12.05 -17.70 -20.52
C ALA A 458 13.54 -17.78 -20.18
N VAL A 459 14.33 -16.85 -20.72
CA VAL A 459 15.72 -16.63 -20.30
C VAL A 459 15.70 -15.49 -19.29
N VAL A 460 15.82 -15.85 -18.01
CA VAL A 460 15.69 -14.90 -16.90
C VAL A 460 17.07 -14.45 -16.41
N ASN A 461 17.16 -13.18 -16.05
CA ASN A 461 18.31 -12.54 -15.46
C ASN A 461 18.00 -12.23 -14.00
N VAL A 462 18.78 -12.80 -13.09
CA VAL A 462 18.60 -12.63 -11.64
C VAL A 462 19.86 -12.02 -11.06
N SER A 463 19.72 -10.90 -10.37
CA SER A 463 20.80 -10.31 -9.56
C SER A 463 20.53 -10.60 -8.10
N ALA A 464 21.57 -11.02 -7.37
CA ALA A 464 21.53 -11.27 -5.93
C ALA A 464 22.70 -10.55 -5.25
N ASP A 465 22.50 -10.09 -4.02
CA ASP A 465 23.54 -9.41 -3.24
C ASP A 465 24.66 -10.36 -2.77
N ASN A 466 24.32 -11.63 -2.56
CA ASN A 466 25.22 -12.67 -2.10
C ASN A 466 24.72 -14.06 -2.51
N GLY A 467 25.64 -14.99 -2.76
CA GLY A 467 25.32 -16.38 -3.06
C GLY A 467 25.10 -16.67 -4.55
N THR A 468 24.68 -17.90 -4.82
CA THR A 468 24.42 -18.42 -6.17
C THR A 468 22.93 -18.69 -6.38
N VAL A 469 22.42 -18.35 -7.56
CA VAL A 469 21.02 -18.52 -7.95
C VAL A 469 20.80 -19.91 -8.54
N SER A 470 19.69 -20.56 -8.17
CA SER A 470 19.24 -21.82 -8.76
C SER A 470 17.71 -21.89 -8.83
N PHE A 471 17.18 -22.77 -9.68
CA PHE A 471 15.75 -22.97 -9.86
C PHE A 471 15.38 -24.44 -9.63
N ASN A 472 14.17 -24.71 -9.13
CA ASN A 472 13.67 -26.08 -8.97
C ASN A 472 13.52 -26.80 -10.32
N GLU A 473 13.70 -28.13 -10.32
CA GLU A 473 13.68 -28.95 -11.53
C GLU A 473 12.36 -28.87 -12.30
N GLU A 474 11.23 -28.66 -11.61
CA GLU A 474 9.90 -28.62 -12.21
C GLU A 474 9.77 -27.52 -13.28
N CYS A 475 10.35 -26.35 -13.03
CA CYS A 475 10.29 -25.19 -13.92
C CYS A 475 11.49 -25.10 -14.87
N ARG A 476 12.57 -25.86 -14.66
CA ARG A 476 13.79 -25.78 -15.49
C ARG A 476 13.69 -26.69 -16.70
N ASN A 477 13.84 -26.13 -17.89
CA ASN A 477 13.93 -26.89 -19.14
C ASN A 477 15.34 -27.47 -19.36
N PRO A 478 15.50 -28.47 -20.27
CA PRO A 478 16.81 -29.07 -20.57
C PRO A 478 17.88 -28.09 -21.07
N ASP A 479 17.48 -26.97 -21.66
CA ASP A 479 18.36 -25.90 -22.15
C ASP A 479 18.65 -24.82 -21.09
N ASN A 480 18.21 -25.03 -19.85
CA ASN A 480 18.27 -24.09 -18.71
C ASN A 480 17.33 -22.88 -18.80
N SER A 481 16.48 -22.78 -19.81
CA SER A 481 15.39 -21.80 -19.77
C SER A 481 14.37 -22.15 -18.68
N ILE A 482 13.64 -21.16 -18.20
CA ILE A 482 12.69 -21.27 -17.10
C ILE A 482 11.26 -21.22 -17.65
N ASN A 483 10.45 -22.19 -17.24
CA ASN A 483 9.02 -22.22 -17.51
C ASN A 483 8.27 -21.49 -16.40
N LEU A 484 7.97 -20.22 -16.66
CA LEU A 484 7.30 -19.30 -15.74
C LEU A 484 5.79 -19.55 -15.60
N LEU A 485 5.26 -20.57 -16.28
CA LEU A 485 3.86 -21.02 -16.15
C LEU A 485 3.71 -22.21 -15.19
N LYS A 486 4.81 -22.76 -14.67
CA LYS A 486 4.83 -23.83 -13.67
C LYS A 486 5.10 -23.27 -12.28
N ASN A 487 5.01 -24.13 -11.26
CA ASN A 487 5.48 -23.78 -9.93
C ASN A 487 7.01 -23.58 -9.94
N CYS A 488 7.42 -22.31 -10.00
CA CYS A 488 8.81 -21.90 -10.13
C CYS A 488 9.31 -21.39 -8.78
N LEU A 489 10.37 -22.03 -8.27
CA LEU A 489 11.05 -21.63 -7.05
C LEU A 489 12.46 -21.17 -7.40
N CYS A 490 12.81 -19.94 -7.01
CA CYS A 490 14.15 -19.37 -7.13
C CYS A 490 14.86 -19.50 -5.78
N THR A 491 16.01 -20.16 -5.71
CA THR A 491 16.77 -20.38 -4.47
C THR A 491 18.13 -19.71 -4.55
N ILE A 492 18.44 -18.87 -3.57
CA ILE A 492 19.78 -18.31 -3.35
C ILE A 492 20.51 -19.17 -2.32
N THR A 493 21.71 -19.64 -2.67
CA THR A 493 22.58 -20.41 -1.75
C THR A 493 23.82 -19.59 -1.42
N ASP A 494 24.01 -19.24 -0.15
CA ASP A 494 25.17 -18.48 0.32
C ASP A 494 26.45 -19.33 0.39
N SER A 495 27.58 -18.70 0.70
CA SER A 495 28.90 -19.36 0.77
C SER A 495 28.98 -20.48 1.82
N ASN A 496 28.08 -20.49 2.81
CA ASN A 496 28.02 -21.50 3.86
C ASN A 496 27.04 -22.64 3.51
N GLY A 497 26.42 -22.59 2.33
CA GLY A 497 25.44 -23.57 1.89
C GLY A 497 24.03 -23.33 2.43
N ASN A 498 23.78 -22.24 3.16
CA ASN A 498 22.44 -21.91 3.61
C ASN A 498 21.61 -21.36 2.45
N LYS A 499 20.32 -21.69 2.46
CA LYS A 499 19.41 -21.39 1.35
C LYS A 499 18.33 -20.40 1.75
N ARG A 500 17.92 -19.57 0.80
CA ARG A 500 16.67 -18.79 0.85
C ARG A 500 15.89 -19.00 -0.45
N THR A 501 14.63 -19.38 -0.34
CA THR A 501 13.77 -19.75 -1.46
C THR A 501 12.65 -18.72 -1.68
N TYR A 502 12.39 -18.40 -2.94
CA TYR A 502 11.37 -17.47 -3.39
C TYR A 502 10.39 -18.15 -4.35
N SER A 503 9.11 -17.81 -4.28
CA SER A 503 8.10 -18.20 -5.28
C SER A 503 8.13 -17.21 -6.44
N VAL A 504 8.35 -17.70 -7.66
CA VAL A 504 8.28 -16.88 -8.87
C VAL A 504 6.91 -17.02 -9.52
N ARG A 505 6.19 -15.90 -9.67
CA ARG A 505 4.81 -15.85 -10.16
C ARG A 505 4.69 -14.93 -11.35
N THR A 506 4.08 -15.44 -12.42
CA THR A 506 3.77 -14.65 -13.61
C THR A 506 2.29 -14.78 -13.89
N SER A 507 1.57 -13.67 -13.81
CA SER A 507 0.14 -13.62 -14.11
C SER A 507 -0.14 -12.83 -15.39
N ARG A 508 -1.33 -12.97 -15.97
CA ARG A 508 -1.76 -12.14 -17.11
C ARG A 508 -2.44 -10.87 -16.60
N ILE A 509 -2.14 -9.72 -17.22
CA ILE A 509 -2.94 -8.52 -17.05
C ILE A 509 -4.37 -8.86 -17.43
N LYS A 510 -5.31 -8.73 -16.49
CA LYS A 510 -6.72 -9.03 -16.76
C LYS A 510 -7.29 -7.99 -17.72
N CYS A 511 -7.88 -8.44 -18.82
CA CYS A 511 -8.76 -7.61 -19.62
C CYS A 511 -10.06 -7.41 -18.84
N ASN A 512 -10.63 -6.20 -18.90
CA ASN A 512 -11.97 -5.98 -18.35
C ASN A 512 -13.07 -6.24 -19.41
N LEU A 513 -12.68 -6.48 -20.67
CA LEU A 513 -13.56 -6.87 -21.76
C LEU A 513 -13.64 -8.40 -21.87
N PRO A 514 -14.74 -8.97 -22.41
CA PRO A 514 -14.77 -10.38 -22.78
C PRO A 514 -13.63 -10.73 -23.73
N VAL A 515 -12.98 -11.87 -23.50
CA VAL A 515 -11.88 -12.36 -24.32
C VAL A 515 -12.39 -13.44 -25.26
N VAL A 516 -12.37 -13.16 -26.57
CA VAL A 516 -12.78 -14.09 -27.62
C VAL A 516 -11.54 -14.78 -28.18
N THR A 517 -11.48 -16.10 -28.07
CA THR A 517 -10.42 -16.92 -28.66
C THR A 517 -10.95 -17.74 -29.81
N ILE A 518 -10.30 -17.66 -30.97
CA ILE A 518 -10.66 -18.43 -32.16
C ILE A 518 -9.44 -19.22 -32.63
N GLN A 519 -9.56 -20.54 -32.63
CA GLN A 519 -8.56 -21.45 -33.15
C GLN A 519 -9.03 -22.03 -34.48
N ILE A 520 -8.38 -21.63 -35.57
CA ILE A 520 -8.72 -22.08 -36.93
C ILE A 520 -8.03 -23.41 -37.21
N ASP A 521 -8.74 -24.32 -37.87
CA ASP A 521 -8.18 -25.61 -38.26
C ASP A 521 -6.89 -25.43 -39.09
N GLY A 522 -5.84 -26.16 -38.66
CA GLY A 522 -4.51 -26.07 -39.26
C GLY A 522 -3.80 -24.72 -39.08
N SER A 523 -4.31 -23.83 -38.21
CA SER A 523 -3.78 -22.47 -37.97
C SER A 523 -3.65 -21.61 -39.23
N SER A 524 -4.54 -21.82 -40.20
CA SER A 524 -4.46 -21.11 -41.48
C SER A 524 -4.95 -19.66 -41.40
N GLU A 525 -4.41 -18.77 -42.25
CA GLU A 525 -4.80 -17.35 -42.31
C GLU A 525 -6.16 -17.16 -43.00
N ILE A 526 -6.97 -16.19 -42.57
CA ILE A 526 -8.20 -15.82 -43.24
C ILE A 526 -7.90 -14.79 -44.33
N SER A 527 -7.88 -15.23 -45.59
CA SER A 527 -7.55 -14.39 -46.76
C SER A 527 -8.73 -14.18 -47.72
N SER A 528 -9.92 -14.72 -47.42
CA SER A 528 -11.09 -14.64 -48.28
C SER A 528 -12.32 -14.11 -47.55
N LYS A 529 -13.14 -13.34 -48.28
CA LYS A 529 -14.48 -12.93 -47.85
C LYS A 529 -15.56 -13.94 -48.20
N GLU A 530 -15.31 -14.91 -49.06
CA GLU A 530 -16.34 -15.83 -49.56
C GLU A 530 -16.19 -17.24 -48.99
N VAL A 531 -14.97 -17.66 -48.68
CA VAL A 531 -14.68 -19.02 -48.24
C VAL A 531 -14.63 -19.07 -46.71
N TYR A 532 -15.57 -19.80 -46.13
CA TYR A 532 -15.57 -20.14 -44.72
C TYR A 532 -14.48 -21.17 -44.39
N LYS A 533 -13.87 -21.01 -43.23
CA LYS A 533 -12.95 -21.97 -42.61
C LYS A 533 -13.52 -22.46 -41.30
N SER A 534 -13.39 -23.75 -41.05
CA SER A 534 -13.71 -24.36 -39.75
C SER A 534 -12.75 -23.85 -38.66
N ALA A 535 -13.31 -23.60 -37.49
CA ALA A 535 -12.62 -23.12 -36.31
C ALA A 535 -13.36 -23.55 -35.03
N VAL A 536 -12.68 -23.43 -33.90
CA VAL A 536 -13.26 -23.50 -32.56
C VAL A 536 -13.19 -22.11 -31.93
N ILE A 537 -14.30 -21.67 -31.33
CA ILE A 537 -14.38 -20.42 -30.58
C ILE A 537 -14.64 -20.72 -29.11
N SER A 538 -13.98 -19.98 -28.23
CA SER A 538 -14.31 -19.87 -26.80
C SER A 538 -14.34 -18.41 -26.39
N ILE A 539 -15.10 -18.09 -25.35
CA ILE A 539 -15.21 -16.73 -24.80
C ILE A 539 -15.07 -16.78 -23.30
N GLU A 540 -14.06 -16.10 -22.78
CA GLU A 540 -13.99 -15.77 -21.36
C GLU A 540 -14.89 -14.57 -21.11
N GLY A 541 -15.98 -14.79 -20.38
CA GLY A 541 -16.95 -13.77 -20.04
C GLY A 541 -16.44 -12.79 -18.99
N THR A 542 -17.34 -11.92 -18.52
CA THR A 542 -17.10 -11.00 -17.40
C THR A 542 -18.16 -11.23 -16.34
N THR A 543 -18.18 -10.45 -15.26
CA THR A 543 -19.26 -10.54 -14.26
C THR A 543 -20.66 -10.31 -14.86
N ILE A 544 -20.76 -9.56 -15.97
CA ILE A 544 -22.03 -9.24 -16.63
C ILE A 544 -22.29 -10.06 -17.90
N PHE A 545 -21.28 -10.75 -18.44
CA PHE A 545 -21.41 -11.54 -19.67
C PHE A 545 -21.01 -12.99 -19.42
N PRO A 546 -21.85 -13.97 -19.80
CA PRO A 546 -21.51 -15.38 -19.62
C PRO A 546 -20.34 -15.80 -20.52
N SER A 547 -19.54 -16.74 -20.03
CA SER A 547 -18.53 -17.43 -20.83
C SER A 547 -19.17 -18.36 -21.86
N LEU A 548 -18.45 -18.63 -22.95
CA LEU A 548 -18.78 -19.63 -23.95
C LEU A 548 -17.66 -20.68 -23.98
N GLU A 549 -18.01 -21.92 -23.65
CA GLU A 549 -17.11 -23.07 -23.80
C GLU A 549 -16.77 -23.30 -25.27
N GLU A 550 -15.68 -24.05 -25.52
CA GLU A 550 -15.24 -24.38 -26.87
C GLU A 550 -16.38 -24.90 -27.75
N THR A 551 -16.69 -24.15 -28.80
CA THR A 551 -17.81 -24.39 -29.70
C THR A 551 -17.33 -24.34 -31.16
N GLU A 552 -17.80 -25.27 -31.99
CA GLU A 552 -17.50 -25.25 -33.42
C GLU A 552 -18.14 -24.03 -34.11
N VAL A 553 -17.34 -23.35 -34.94
CA VAL A 553 -17.77 -22.19 -35.72
C VAL A 553 -17.08 -22.17 -37.07
N ASN A 554 -17.72 -21.56 -38.06
CA ASN A 554 -17.08 -21.24 -39.33
C ASN A 554 -16.75 -19.74 -39.37
N ILE A 555 -15.54 -19.39 -39.79
CA ILE A 555 -15.08 -17.99 -39.87
C ILE A 555 -14.65 -17.64 -41.30
N ARG A 556 -14.97 -16.41 -41.74
CA ARG A 556 -14.46 -15.80 -42.97
C ARG A 556 -14.22 -14.31 -42.80
N GLY A 557 -13.50 -13.71 -43.75
CA GLY A 557 -13.38 -12.27 -43.85
C GLY A 557 -14.72 -11.60 -44.17
N ARG A 558 -14.88 -10.33 -43.82
CA ARG A 558 -16.01 -9.51 -44.26
C ARG A 558 -15.58 -8.08 -44.61
N GLY A 559 -16.56 -7.25 -44.97
CA GLY A 559 -16.36 -5.83 -45.20
C GLY A 559 -15.96 -5.49 -46.64
N ASN A 560 -16.04 -4.22 -46.97
CA ASN A 560 -15.73 -3.70 -48.29
C ASN A 560 -14.41 -2.93 -48.26
N SER A 561 -14.45 -1.66 -47.85
CA SER A 561 -13.24 -0.84 -47.62
C SER A 561 -12.35 -1.43 -46.51
N THR A 562 -12.97 -1.82 -45.39
CA THR A 562 -12.30 -2.37 -44.20
C THR A 562 -11.51 -3.65 -44.46
N TRP A 563 -11.94 -4.46 -45.45
CA TRP A 563 -11.18 -5.65 -45.85
C TRP A 563 -9.81 -5.33 -46.45
N LYS A 564 -9.60 -4.09 -46.93
CA LYS A 564 -8.33 -3.64 -47.52
C LYS A 564 -7.35 -3.10 -46.47
N TRP A 565 -7.77 -2.95 -45.21
CA TRP A 565 -6.96 -2.40 -44.12
C TRP A 565 -6.14 -3.48 -43.40
N ASP A 566 -5.16 -3.09 -42.60
CA ASP A 566 -4.26 -4.06 -41.94
C ASP A 566 -4.99 -4.93 -40.92
N LYS A 567 -5.93 -4.33 -40.16
CA LYS A 567 -6.77 -5.04 -39.19
C LYS A 567 -8.11 -5.46 -39.81
N LYS A 568 -8.24 -6.75 -40.10
CA LYS A 568 -9.36 -7.33 -40.88
C LYS A 568 -10.59 -7.64 -40.01
N PRO A 569 -11.82 -7.29 -40.44
CA PRO A 569 -13.04 -7.73 -39.77
C PRO A 569 -13.47 -9.14 -40.21
N TYR A 570 -14.22 -9.83 -39.35
CA TYR A 570 -14.65 -11.22 -39.56
C TYR A 570 -16.16 -11.42 -39.44
N LYS A 571 -16.66 -12.47 -40.08
CA LYS A 571 -18.01 -13.00 -39.91
C LYS A 571 -17.93 -14.44 -39.41
N LEU A 572 -18.69 -14.72 -38.37
CA LEU A 572 -18.83 -16.03 -37.73
C LEU A 572 -20.14 -16.68 -38.15
N LYS A 573 -20.12 -18.00 -38.36
CA LYS A 573 -21.29 -18.80 -38.69
C LYS A 573 -21.28 -20.13 -37.94
N PHE A 574 -22.21 -20.27 -37.00
CA PHE A 574 -22.41 -21.47 -36.20
C PHE A 574 -23.29 -22.50 -36.94
N ASN A 575 -23.07 -23.77 -36.62
CA ASN A 575 -23.87 -24.88 -37.17
C ASN A 575 -25.32 -24.81 -36.69
N THR A 576 -25.50 -24.51 -35.40
CA THR A 576 -26.78 -24.28 -34.71
C THR A 576 -26.87 -22.83 -34.22
N LYS A 577 -28.06 -22.38 -33.79
CA LYS A 577 -28.19 -21.06 -33.15
C LYS A 577 -27.45 -21.10 -31.81
N THR A 578 -26.51 -20.17 -31.60
CA THR A 578 -25.68 -20.09 -30.40
C THR A 578 -25.82 -18.70 -29.79
N SER A 579 -26.03 -18.63 -28.47
CA SER A 579 -26.00 -17.38 -27.71
C SER A 579 -24.55 -17.01 -27.44
N ILE A 580 -24.21 -15.74 -27.69
CA ILE A 580 -22.87 -15.20 -27.48
C ILE A 580 -23.01 -14.01 -26.55
N ILE A 581 -22.17 -13.93 -25.51
CA ILE A 581 -22.20 -12.87 -24.48
C ILE A 581 -23.62 -12.59 -23.93
N GLY A 582 -24.45 -13.63 -23.81
CA GLY A 582 -25.82 -13.52 -23.27
C GLY A 582 -26.86 -12.91 -24.22
N LEU A 583 -26.50 -12.61 -25.48
CA LEU A 583 -27.42 -12.12 -26.50
C LEU A 583 -28.26 -13.26 -27.09
N THR A 584 -29.39 -12.93 -27.73
CA THR A 584 -30.28 -13.94 -28.32
C THR A 584 -29.54 -14.83 -29.31
N ALA A 585 -29.76 -16.15 -29.17
CA ALA A 585 -29.06 -17.16 -29.95
C ALA A 585 -29.30 -17.01 -31.46
N ALA A 586 -28.21 -16.94 -32.22
CA ALA A 586 -28.24 -16.80 -33.67
C ALA A 586 -27.13 -17.61 -34.34
N LYS A 587 -27.24 -17.79 -35.65
CA LYS A 587 -26.21 -18.50 -36.42
C LYS A 587 -25.09 -17.58 -36.87
N GLU A 588 -25.37 -16.31 -37.14
CA GLU A 588 -24.41 -15.40 -37.73
C GLU A 588 -24.11 -14.20 -36.81
N TRP A 589 -22.83 -13.99 -36.58
CA TRP A 589 -22.27 -12.96 -35.70
C TRP A 589 -21.09 -12.28 -36.40
N VAL A 590 -20.74 -11.08 -35.95
CA VAL A 590 -19.72 -10.27 -36.61
C VAL A 590 -18.69 -9.78 -35.61
N LEU A 591 -17.46 -9.66 -36.09
CA LEU A 591 -16.34 -9.03 -35.38
C LEU A 591 -15.84 -7.87 -36.24
N LEU A 592 -16.19 -6.64 -35.87
CA LEU A 592 -15.77 -5.43 -36.58
C LEU A 592 -14.44 -4.93 -36.01
N SER A 593 -13.50 -4.57 -36.90
CA SER A 593 -12.12 -4.28 -36.47
C SER A 593 -11.92 -2.90 -35.84
N ASN A 594 -12.85 -1.95 -36.10
CA ASN A 594 -12.77 -0.55 -35.66
C ASN A 594 -11.39 0.07 -35.95
N TYR A 595 -10.75 -0.28 -37.08
CA TYR A 595 -9.34 0.07 -37.34
C TYR A 595 -9.11 1.58 -37.49
N SER A 596 -10.05 2.29 -38.14
CA SER A 596 -10.03 3.75 -38.27
C SER A 596 -10.46 4.46 -36.98
N ASP A 597 -11.16 3.79 -36.08
CA ASP A 597 -11.66 4.35 -34.84
C ASP A 597 -10.62 4.20 -33.71
N LYS A 598 -9.85 5.26 -33.48
CA LYS A 598 -8.86 5.30 -32.40
C LYS A 598 -9.47 5.34 -30.98
N THR A 599 -10.79 5.50 -30.85
CA THR A 599 -11.49 5.35 -29.55
C THR A 599 -11.91 3.90 -29.30
N LEU A 600 -12.01 3.09 -30.37
CA LEU A 600 -12.47 1.70 -30.39
C LEU A 600 -13.94 1.48 -29.99
N ILE A 601 -14.69 2.56 -29.72
CA ILE A 601 -16.01 2.51 -29.06
C ILE A 601 -17.13 3.24 -29.83
N ARG A 602 -16.87 3.92 -30.96
CA ARG A 602 -17.91 4.75 -31.63
C ARG A 602 -19.16 3.97 -32.02
N ASN A 603 -18.94 2.78 -32.57
CA ASN A 603 -19.98 1.82 -32.87
C ASN A 603 -20.82 1.46 -31.64
N TYR A 604 -20.17 1.12 -30.52
CA TYR A 604 -20.83 0.83 -29.26
C TYR A 604 -21.69 2.02 -28.78
N ILE A 605 -21.13 3.22 -28.76
CA ILE A 605 -21.82 4.43 -28.31
C ILE A 605 -23.05 4.72 -29.16
N ALA A 606 -22.96 4.60 -30.49
CA ALA A 606 -24.09 4.81 -31.38
C ALA A 606 -25.23 3.81 -31.14
N MET A 607 -24.91 2.53 -30.90
CA MET A 607 -25.92 1.52 -30.57
C MET A 607 -26.58 1.78 -29.21
N GLU A 608 -25.81 2.22 -28.21
CA GLU A 608 -26.38 2.58 -26.89
C GLU A 608 -27.28 3.82 -26.98
N MET A 609 -26.91 4.81 -27.78
CA MET A 609 -27.75 5.98 -28.05
C MET A 609 -29.00 5.59 -28.84
N GLY A 610 -28.89 4.73 -29.86
CA GLY A 610 -30.02 4.23 -30.64
C GLY A 610 -31.07 3.51 -29.79
N ARG A 611 -30.67 2.82 -28.72
CA ARG A 611 -31.61 2.19 -27.77
C ARG A 611 -32.45 3.17 -26.95
N THR A 612 -32.13 4.46 -26.98
CA THR A 612 -32.97 5.50 -26.36
C THR A 612 -34.11 5.98 -27.26
N LEU A 613 -34.16 5.48 -28.50
CA LEU A 613 -35.12 5.86 -29.53
C LEU A 613 -36.11 4.72 -29.76
N ASP A 614 -37.35 4.94 -29.33
CA ASP A 614 -38.36 3.89 -29.24
C ASP A 614 -39.02 3.53 -30.58
N ASN A 615 -38.74 4.26 -31.67
CA ASN A 615 -39.30 3.98 -33.00
C ASN A 615 -38.35 3.19 -33.93
N LEU A 616 -37.19 2.77 -33.43
CA LEU A 616 -36.28 1.87 -34.15
C LEU A 616 -36.62 0.41 -33.84
N GLU A 617 -37.07 -0.34 -34.85
CA GLU A 617 -37.58 -1.71 -34.66
C GLU A 617 -36.52 -2.69 -34.13
N PHE A 618 -35.25 -2.48 -34.50
CA PHE A 618 -34.13 -3.26 -34.00
C PHE A 618 -32.86 -2.41 -33.95
N THR A 619 -32.14 -2.49 -32.85
CA THR A 619 -30.81 -1.90 -32.67
C THR A 619 -29.83 -2.99 -32.25
N PRO A 620 -28.84 -3.35 -33.09
CA PRO A 620 -27.92 -4.42 -32.77
C PRO A 620 -26.99 -4.04 -31.61
N THR A 621 -26.46 -5.04 -30.94
CA THR A 621 -25.35 -4.90 -30.00
C THR A 621 -24.04 -4.87 -30.78
N GLN A 622 -23.13 -3.99 -30.38
CA GLN A 622 -21.77 -3.94 -30.91
C GLN A 622 -20.79 -3.70 -29.76
N TYR A 623 -20.55 -4.74 -28.97
CA TYR A 623 -19.80 -4.65 -27.73
C TYR A 623 -18.28 -4.85 -27.96
N PRO A 624 -17.40 -4.00 -27.39
CA PRO A 624 -15.95 -4.20 -27.48
C PRO A 624 -15.48 -5.49 -26.81
N VAL A 625 -14.65 -6.27 -27.50
CA VAL A 625 -14.05 -7.53 -27.02
C VAL A 625 -12.59 -7.62 -27.40
N ASP A 626 -11.80 -8.33 -26.60
CA ASP A 626 -10.41 -8.67 -26.92
C ASP A 626 -10.35 -9.94 -27.77
N LEU A 627 -9.77 -9.86 -28.97
CA LEU A 627 -9.78 -10.99 -29.91
C LEU A 627 -8.41 -11.67 -30.01
N PHE A 628 -8.39 -12.99 -29.87
CA PHE A 628 -7.27 -13.86 -30.20
C PHE A 628 -7.64 -14.75 -31.39
N VAL A 629 -6.75 -14.84 -32.38
CA VAL A 629 -6.89 -15.77 -33.50
C VAL A 629 -5.61 -16.57 -33.65
N ASN A 630 -5.72 -17.90 -33.55
CA ASN A 630 -4.60 -18.85 -33.54
C ASN A 630 -3.56 -18.49 -32.46
N GLY A 631 -4.02 -18.22 -31.24
CA GLY A 631 -3.19 -17.82 -30.10
C GLY A 631 -2.53 -16.43 -30.22
N THR A 632 -2.79 -15.68 -31.29
CA THR A 632 -2.25 -14.33 -31.50
C THR A 632 -3.30 -13.28 -31.20
N TYR A 633 -2.99 -12.35 -30.31
CA TYR A 633 -3.85 -11.20 -30.04
C TYR A 633 -4.00 -10.31 -31.29
N ARG A 634 -5.23 -9.95 -31.61
CA ARG A 634 -5.61 -9.16 -32.79
C ARG A 634 -6.09 -7.76 -32.43
N GLY A 635 -6.09 -7.37 -31.15
CA GLY A 635 -6.63 -6.08 -30.70
C GLY A 635 -8.10 -6.17 -30.32
N VAL A 636 -8.69 -5.00 -30.05
CA VAL A 636 -10.11 -4.87 -29.68
C VAL A 636 -11.02 -4.90 -30.91
N TYR A 637 -12.08 -5.69 -30.89
CA TYR A 637 -13.10 -5.75 -31.94
C TYR A 637 -14.47 -5.41 -31.37
N SER A 638 -15.43 -4.96 -32.19
CA SER A 638 -16.84 -4.96 -31.80
C SER A 638 -17.48 -6.29 -32.19
N LEU A 639 -17.94 -7.04 -31.19
CA LEU A 639 -18.75 -8.25 -31.35
C LEU A 639 -20.23 -7.88 -31.36
N GLY A 640 -20.96 -8.38 -32.35
CA GLY A 640 -22.36 -8.02 -32.52
C GLY A 640 -23.17 -8.91 -33.43
N GLU A 641 -24.49 -8.68 -33.42
CA GLU A 641 -25.43 -9.29 -34.34
C GLU A 641 -25.14 -8.86 -35.78
N GLN A 642 -25.27 -9.80 -36.71
CA GLN A 642 -25.40 -9.46 -38.13
C GLN A 642 -26.80 -8.88 -38.37
N ILE A 643 -26.90 -7.78 -39.12
CA ILE A 643 -28.20 -7.32 -39.65
C ILE A 643 -28.73 -8.37 -40.61
N GLU A 644 -29.79 -9.05 -40.19
CA GLU A 644 -30.47 -10.08 -40.95
C GLU A 644 -31.90 -10.26 -40.44
N GLN A 645 -32.76 -10.83 -41.30
CA GLN A 645 -34.13 -11.19 -40.94
C GLN A 645 -34.14 -12.36 -39.93
N GLY A 646 -34.83 -12.21 -38.82
CA GLY A 646 -34.95 -13.23 -37.78
C GLY A 646 -35.57 -12.73 -36.47
N THR A 647 -35.95 -13.67 -35.61
CA THR A 647 -36.48 -13.41 -34.25
C THR A 647 -35.45 -12.71 -33.38
N ASP A 648 -35.89 -11.74 -32.57
CA ASP A 648 -35.08 -10.82 -31.76
C ASP A 648 -33.95 -10.14 -32.58
N ARG A 649 -34.22 -9.93 -33.87
CA ARG A 649 -33.39 -9.21 -34.83
C ARG A 649 -34.32 -8.33 -35.68
N VAL A 650 -34.23 -8.42 -37.00
CA VAL A 650 -35.21 -7.80 -37.90
C VAL A 650 -36.40 -8.73 -38.07
N GLU A 651 -37.45 -8.48 -37.28
CA GLU A 651 -38.66 -9.30 -37.22
C GLU A 651 -39.68 -8.95 -38.31
N ILE A 652 -39.37 -9.36 -39.54
CA ILE A 652 -40.29 -9.23 -40.69
C ILE A 652 -40.75 -10.60 -41.20
N GLU A 653 -42.04 -10.73 -41.52
CA GLU A 653 -42.63 -11.93 -42.12
C GLU A 653 -42.13 -12.11 -43.55
N LYS A 654 -41.48 -13.24 -43.88
CA LYS A 654 -41.06 -13.53 -45.25
C LYS A 654 -41.81 -14.71 -45.85
N SER A 655 -42.25 -14.54 -47.09
CA SER A 655 -42.91 -15.52 -47.95
C SER A 655 -42.30 -15.44 -49.35
N TYR A 656 -42.15 -16.58 -50.01
CA TYR A 656 -41.73 -16.65 -51.42
C TYR A 656 -42.93 -16.84 -52.36
N ASP A 657 -44.12 -17.07 -51.81
CA ASP A 657 -45.34 -17.37 -52.55
C ASP A 657 -46.26 -16.14 -52.68
N GLU A 658 -46.01 -15.09 -51.90
CA GLU A 658 -46.81 -13.86 -51.88
C GLU A 658 -46.04 -12.70 -52.52
N VAL A 659 -46.78 -11.82 -53.19
CA VAL A 659 -46.23 -10.61 -53.84
C VAL A 659 -45.89 -9.54 -52.80
N ASP A 660 -46.80 -9.27 -51.85
CA ASP A 660 -46.56 -8.39 -50.71
C ASP A 660 -46.07 -9.23 -49.53
N THR A 661 -44.75 -9.27 -49.36
CA THR A 661 -44.08 -9.94 -48.24
C THR A 661 -43.25 -8.93 -47.43
N GLY A 662 -42.52 -9.40 -46.43
CA GLY A 662 -41.58 -8.62 -45.64
C GLY A 662 -40.23 -8.46 -46.33
N TYR A 663 -39.76 -7.22 -46.46
CA TYR A 663 -38.48 -6.88 -47.07
C TYR A 663 -37.55 -6.20 -46.07
N LEU A 664 -36.29 -6.64 -46.07
CA LEU A 664 -35.16 -5.89 -45.50
C LEU A 664 -34.36 -5.34 -46.68
N LEU A 665 -34.21 -4.02 -46.70
CA LEU A 665 -33.64 -3.28 -47.81
C LEU A 665 -32.42 -2.50 -47.33
N GLU A 666 -31.48 -2.25 -48.23
CA GLU A 666 -30.32 -1.38 -47.98
C GLU A 666 -30.19 -0.35 -49.10
N VAL A 667 -30.20 0.93 -48.74
CA VAL A 667 -29.86 2.02 -49.65
C VAL A 667 -28.35 2.04 -49.83
N GLY A 668 -27.89 2.06 -51.08
CA GLY A 668 -26.49 2.26 -51.38
C GLY A 668 -25.57 1.03 -51.31
N GLY A 669 -26.08 -0.13 -50.88
CA GLY A 669 -25.30 -1.36 -50.65
C GLY A 669 -25.54 -2.42 -51.73
N ALA A 670 -24.70 -2.47 -52.76
CA ALA A 670 -24.67 -3.60 -53.69
C ALA A 670 -23.25 -4.18 -53.73
N ASP A 671 -23.13 -5.50 -53.58
CA ASP A 671 -21.89 -6.24 -53.72
C ASP A 671 -21.57 -6.46 -55.21
N GLU A 672 -20.30 -6.76 -55.53
CA GLU A 672 -19.85 -7.01 -56.92
C GLU A 672 -20.61 -8.16 -57.63
N LYS A 673 -21.25 -9.04 -56.87
CA LYS A 673 -22.01 -10.19 -57.36
C LYS A 673 -23.51 -9.92 -57.57
N ASP A 674 -24.00 -8.78 -57.07
CA ASP A 674 -25.41 -8.44 -57.13
C ASP A 674 -25.79 -8.00 -58.55
N ILE A 675 -26.97 -8.40 -58.99
CA ILE A 675 -27.46 -8.20 -60.36
C ILE A 675 -28.61 -7.21 -60.35
N GLU A 676 -28.49 -6.14 -61.15
CA GLU A 676 -29.55 -5.15 -61.33
C GLU A 676 -30.81 -5.81 -61.91
N GLY A 677 -31.98 -5.47 -61.36
CA GLY A 677 -33.25 -6.06 -61.77
C GLY A 677 -33.53 -7.46 -61.18
N ARG A 678 -32.65 -7.95 -60.28
CA ARG A 678 -32.87 -9.15 -59.47
C ARG A 678 -32.59 -8.89 -58.00
N ASP A 679 -31.40 -8.39 -57.69
CA ASP A 679 -30.92 -8.20 -56.32
C ASP A 679 -31.06 -6.74 -55.86
N PHE A 680 -30.88 -5.80 -56.79
CA PHE A 680 -31.02 -4.38 -56.55
C PHE A 680 -31.71 -3.65 -57.71
N PHE A 681 -32.16 -2.43 -57.47
CA PHE A 681 -32.78 -1.56 -58.48
C PHE A 681 -32.54 -0.09 -58.17
N HIS A 682 -32.72 0.76 -59.20
CA HIS A 682 -32.67 2.21 -59.07
C HIS A 682 -34.04 2.82 -58.78
N VAL A 683 -34.09 3.78 -57.85
CA VAL A 683 -35.32 4.51 -57.50
C VAL A 683 -35.01 5.95 -57.06
N GLY A 684 -35.39 6.90 -57.92
CA GLY A 684 -35.38 8.34 -57.68
C GLY A 684 -34.28 8.87 -56.74
N ALA A 685 -34.69 9.53 -55.66
CA ALA A 685 -33.80 10.17 -54.71
C ALA A 685 -33.07 9.20 -53.78
N LEU A 686 -33.50 7.93 -53.67
CA LEU A 686 -32.73 6.88 -52.97
C LEU A 686 -31.60 6.29 -53.84
N HIS A 687 -31.54 6.67 -55.12
CA HIS A 687 -30.58 6.20 -56.12
C HIS A 687 -30.64 4.71 -56.38
N PHE A 688 -30.10 3.87 -55.49
CA PHE A 688 -30.07 2.42 -55.64
C PHE A 688 -30.35 1.70 -54.32
N VAL A 689 -31.21 0.68 -54.38
CA VAL A 689 -31.71 -0.08 -53.23
C VAL A 689 -31.54 -1.58 -53.51
N THR A 690 -30.96 -2.28 -52.54
CA THR A 690 -30.72 -3.73 -52.59
C THR A 690 -31.64 -4.46 -51.64
N ILE A 691 -32.11 -5.64 -52.06
CA ILE A 691 -32.94 -6.52 -51.24
C ILE A 691 -32.03 -7.50 -50.49
N GLN A 692 -31.88 -7.28 -49.17
CA GLN A 692 -31.11 -8.16 -48.29
C GLN A 692 -31.92 -9.38 -47.83
N SER A 693 -33.24 -9.21 -47.67
CA SER A 693 -34.19 -10.29 -47.43
C SER A 693 -35.54 -9.94 -48.08
N PRO A 694 -36.27 -10.90 -48.66
CA PRO A 694 -35.96 -12.34 -48.76
C PRO A 694 -34.82 -12.63 -49.76
N ASN A 695 -34.37 -13.89 -49.84
CA ASN A 695 -33.33 -14.27 -50.79
C ASN A 695 -33.86 -14.11 -52.23
N THR A 696 -33.29 -13.15 -52.95
CA THR A 696 -33.68 -12.71 -54.29
C THR A 696 -33.59 -13.82 -55.33
N SER A 697 -32.70 -14.81 -55.18
CA SER A 697 -32.62 -15.97 -56.07
C SER A 697 -33.89 -16.85 -56.06
N LYS A 698 -34.72 -16.72 -55.03
CA LYS A 698 -36.00 -17.44 -54.84
C LYS A 698 -37.21 -16.52 -54.94
N LEU A 699 -37.00 -15.21 -55.11
CA LEU A 699 -38.06 -14.22 -55.16
C LEU A 699 -38.71 -14.23 -56.55
N SER A 700 -40.05 -14.15 -56.60
CA SER A 700 -40.76 -14.03 -57.87
C SER A 700 -40.53 -12.64 -58.49
N LYS A 701 -40.69 -12.55 -59.82
CA LYS A 701 -40.53 -11.27 -60.53
C LYS A 701 -41.60 -10.27 -60.12
N GLU A 702 -42.80 -10.77 -59.79
CA GLU A 702 -43.93 -10.00 -59.30
C GLU A 702 -43.61 -9.39 -57.92
N ALA A 703 -43.06 -10.17 -56.99
CA ALA A 703 -42.66 -9.68 -55.67
C ALA A 703 -41.47 -8.69 -55.74
N PHE A 704 -40.53 -8.89 -56.66
CA PHE A 704 -39.47 -7.92 -56.94
C PHE A 704 -40.03 -6.60 -57.48
N ASN A 705 -40.92 -6.67 -58.47
CA ASN A 705 -41.52 -5.48 -59.05
C ASN A 705 -42.40 -4.72 -58.04
N TYR A 706 -43.12 -5.44 -57.18
CA TYR A 706 -43.94 -4.84 -56.13
C TYR A 706 -43.13 -3.92 -55.22
N ILE A 707 -42.02 -4.39 -54.63
CA ILE A 707 -41.23 -3.56 -53.73
C ILE A 707 -40.56 -2.40 -54.46
N LYS A 708 -40.14 -2.61 -55.72
CA LYS A 708 -39.61 -1.55 -56.58
C LYS A 708 -40.65 -0.46 -56.84
N GLU A 709 -41.88 -0.84 -57.18
CA GLU A 709 -42.99 0.10 -57.43
C GLU A 709 -43.43 0.80 -56.15
N TYR A 710 -43.47 0.11 -55.01
CA TYR A 710 -43.79 0.70 -53.71
C TYR A 710 -42.79 1.81 -53.36
N LEU A 711 -41.49 1.55 -53.49
CA LEU A 711 -40.46 2.57 -53.26
C LEU A 711 -40.51 3.70 -54.28
N ALA A 712 -40.87 3.42 -55.53
CA ALA A 712 -41.04 4.47 -56.54
C ALA A 712 -42.21 5.41 -56.21
N GLN A 713 -43.30 4.88 -55.66
CA GLN A 713 -44.43 5.68 -55.17
C GLN A 713 -44.06 6.47 -53.92
N ALA A 714 -43.38 5.84 -52.96
CA ALA A 714 -42.87 6.50 -51.77
C ALA A 714 -41.93 7.66 -52.14
N ASP A 715 -40.99 7.42 -53.04
CA ASP A 715 -40.05 8.42 -53.55
C ASP A 715 -40.76 9.59 -54.22
N ALA A 716 -41.72 9.31 -55.10
CA ALA A 716 -42.52 10.36 -55.74
C ALA A 716 -43.27 11.21 -54.70
N ALA A 717 -43.88 10.58 -53.69
CA ALA A 717 -44.59 11.24 -52.60
C ALA A 717 -43.68 12.14 -51.74
N VAL A 718 -42.44 11.70 -51.48
CA VAL A 718 -41.43 12.50 -50.77
C VAL A 718 -40.97 13.67 -51.65
N VAL A 719 -40.69 13.44 -52.93
CA VAL A 719 -40.22 14.50 -53.84
C VAL A 719 -41.27 15.59 -54.03
N SER A 720 -42.55 15.21 -54.12
CA SER A 720 -43.67 16.16 -54.25
C SER A 720 -44.18 16.71 -52.93
N LEU A 721 -43.69 16.21 -51.78
CA LEU A 721 -44.16 16.55 -50.44
C LEU A 721 -45.68 16.35 -50.27
N THR A 722 -46.19 15.22 -50.76
CA THR A 722 -47.64 14.90 -50.70
C THR A 722 -47.88 13.46 -50.27
N ASN A 723 -48.62 13.27 -49.18
CA ASN A 723 -49.08 11.96 -48.69
C ASN A 723 -47.95 10.91 -48.52
N TYR A 724 -46.72 11.34 -48.24
CA TYR A 724 -45.62 10.40 -48.00
C TYR A 724 -45.87 9.55 -46.73
N GLU A 725 -46.72 10.02 -45.81
CA GLU A 725 -47.15 9.26 -44.64
C GLU A 725 -47.93 7.99 -45.01
N ASP A 726 -48.48 7.88 -46.22
CA ASP A 726 -49.16 6.65 -46.65
C ASP A 726 -48.15 5.51 -46.91
N TYR A 727 -46.89 5.87 -47.16
CA TYR A 727 -45.83 4.95 -47.56
C TYR A 727 -44.74 4.77 -46.50
N ILE A 728 -44.48 5.79 -45.70
CA ILE A 728 -43.35 5.84 -44.76
C ILE A 728 -43.88 6.03 -43.34
N ASP A 729 -43.33 5.26 -42.42
CA ASP A 729 -43.46 5.47 -40.99
C ASP A 729 -42.54 6.63 -40.58
N ILE A 730 -43.15 7.81 -40.42
CA ILE A 730 -42.42 9.07 -40.18
C ILE A 730 -41.75 9.10 -38.80
N ASP A 731 -42.29 8.40 -37.81
CA ASP A 731 -41.69 8.38 -36.47
C ASP A 731 -40.39 7.58 -36.48
N SER A 732 -40.34 6.44 -37.20
CA SER A 732 -39.10 5.69 -37.41
C SER A 732 -38.05 6.48 -38.20
N LEU A 733 -38.48 7.25 -39.21
CA LEU A 733 -37.59 8.11 -40.00
C LEU A 733 -36.99 9.24 -39.16
N ILE A 734 -37.80 9.87 -38.31
CA ILE A 734 -37.34 10.95 -37.44
C ILE A 734 -36.32 10.43 -36.42
N ASP A 735 -36.59 9.30 -35.75
CA ASP A 735 -35.65 8.72 -34.79
C ASP A 735 -34.33 8.32 -35.48
N TRP A 736 -34.42 7.67 -36.64
CA TRP A 736 -33.24 7.35 -37.44
C TRP A 736 -32.46 8.62 -37.82
N PHE A 737 -33.14 9.65 -38.31
CA PHE A 737 -32.51 10.92 -38.73
C PHE A 737 -31.83 11.61 -37.54
N ILE A 738 -32.51 11.73 -36.40
CA ILE A 738 -31.94 12.35 -35.19
C ILE A 738 -30.62 11.68 -34.81
N LEU A 739 -30.55 10.34 -34.80
CA LEU A 739 -29.33 9.64 -34.43
C LEU A 739 -28.20 9.86 -35.45
N HIS A 740 -28.50 9.71 -36.74
CA HIS A 740 -27.51 9.88 -37.81
C HIS A 740 -26.99 11.32 -37.86
N GLU A 741 -27.83 12.32 -37.56
CA GLU A 741 -27.41 13.72 -37.50
C GLU A 741 -26.62 14.05 -36.24
N LEU A 742 -27.06 13.58 -35.07
CA LEU A 742 -26.35 13.83 -33.81
C LEU A 742 -24.97 13.19 -33.79
N THR A 743 -24.83 12.05 -34.48
CA THR A 743 -23.55 11.38 -34.65
C THR A 743 -22.78 11.84 -35.88
N TYR A 744 -23.37 12.67 -36.75
CA TYR A 744 -22.79 13.09 -38.03
C TYR A 744 -22.29 11.89 -38.85
N ASN A 745 -23.16 10.91 -39.09
CA ASN A 745 -22.80 9.68 -39.79
C ASN A 745 -23.07 9.80 -41.29
N LEU A 746 -22.12 10.43 -42.00
CA LEU A 746 -22.24 10.79 -43.40
C LEU A 746 -22.23 9.58 -44.37
N ASP A 747 -21.53 8.48 -44.03
CA ASP A 747 -21.51 7.27 -44.88
C ASP A 747 -22.83 6.48 -44.78
N SER A 748 -23.37 6.37 -43.56
CA SER A 748 -24.64 5.68 -43.36
C SER A 748 -25.88 6.58 -43.51
N GLY A 749 -25.69 7.89 -43.70
CA GLY A 749 -26.75 8.88 -43.93
C GLY A 749 -27.23 8.91 -45.38
N PHE A 750 -28.11 7.96 -45.76
CA PHE A 750 -28.66 7.82 -47.12
C PHE A 750 -27.64 7.54 -48.24
N ARG A 751 -26.41 7.13 -47.90
CA ARG A 751 -25.36 6.84 -48.89
C ARG A 751 -25.04 5.35 -49.04
N ARG A 752 -24.81 4.62 -47.95
CA ARG A 752 -24.64 3.15 -47.83
C ARG A 752 -25.11 2.69 -46.45
N SER A 753 -25.21 1.40 -46.16
CA SER A 753 -25.50 0.89 -44.80
C SER A 753 -26.72 1.53 -44.11
N CYS A 754 -27.64 2.03 -44.93
CA CYS A 754 -28.88 2.67 -44.55
C CYS A 754 -29.99 1.66 -44.80
N PHE A 755 -30.43 1.01 -43.73
CA PHE A 755 -31.42 -0.06 -43.82
C PHE A 755 -32.84 0.47 -43.73
N MET A 756 -33.74 -0.21 -44.43
CA MET A 756 -35.19 -0.01 -44.31
C MET A 756 -35.87 -1.36 -44.18
N THR A 757 -36.98 -1.40 -43.44
CA THR A 757 -37.86 -2.56 -43.37
C THR A 757 -39.22 -2.23 -43.97
N LYS A 758 -39.82 -3.22 -44.63
CA LYS A 758 -41.20 -3.13 -45.13
C LYS A 758 -41.91 -4.42 -44.78
N SER A 759 -42.72 -4.41 -43.74
CA SER A 759 -43.57 -5.56 -43.40
C SER A 759 -44.72 -5.70 -44.38
N LYS A 760 -45.25 -6.93 -44.51
CA LYS A 760 -46.46 -7.22 -45.28
C LYS A 760 -47.61 -6.30 -44.85
N GLY A 761 -48.23 -5.62 -45.81
CA GLY A 761 -49.29 -4.62 -45.56
C GLY A 761 -48.88 -3.37 -44.75
N GLY A 762 -47.63 -3.28 -44.26
CA GLY A 762 -47.14 -2.16 -43.46
C GLY A 762 -46.57 -1.01 -44.28
N LYS A 763 -46.00 -0.01 -43.59
CA LYS A 763 -45.23 1.10 -44.20
C LYS A 763 -43.74 0.78 -44.22
N LEU A 764 -42.97 1.54 -45.00
CA LEU A 764 -41.50 1.55 -44.88
C LEU A 764 -41.11 2.17 -43.55
N LYS A 765 -40.25 1.48 -42.80
CA LYS A 765 -39.61 2.01 -41.60
C LYS A 765 -38.11 2.14 -41.82
N MET A 766 -37.52 3.18 -41.25
CA MET A 766 -36.06 3.34 -41.25
C MET A 766 -35.41 2.46 -40.18
N GLY A 767 -34.18 2.06 -40.45
CA GLY A 767 -33.41 1.16 -39.61
C GLY A 767 -33.54 -0.32 -40.03
N PRO A 768 -32.78 -1.22 -39.38
CA PRO A 768 -31.88 -1.00 -38.24
C PRO A 768 -30.71 -0.05 -38.50
N ILE A 769 -30.20 0.59 -37.45
CA ILE A 769 -29.00 1.43 -37.52
C ILE A 769 -27.73 0.57 -37.65
N TRP A 770 -26.73 1.02 -38.41
CA TRP A 770 -25.48 0.30 -38.64
C TRP A 770 -24.31 1.22 -39.06
N ASP A 771 -23.07 0.73 -38.94
CA ASP A 771 -21.80 1.36 -39.37
C ASP A 771 -21.60 2.80 -38.86
N PHE A 772 -21.11 2.94 -37.62
CA PHE A 772 -20.80 4.24 -36.99
C PHE A 772 -19.30 4.38 -36.66
N ASP A 773 -18.42 3.54 -37.20
CA ASP A 773 -16.97 3.68 -37.02
C ASP A 773 -16.40 4.94 -37.68
N LEU A 774 -17.07 5.45 -38.73
CA LEU A 774 -16.76 6.72 -39.40
C LEU A 774 -17.51 7.92 -38.81
N ALA A 775 -18.51 7.69 -37.96
CA ALA A 775 -19.27 8.76 -37.32
C ALA A 775 -18.47 9.49 -36.23
N LEU A 776 -19.11 10.47 -35.59
CA LEU A 776 -18.60 11.20 -34.43
C LEU A 776 -17.25 11.87 -34.74
N GLY A 777 -17.24 12.57 -35.87
CA GLY A 777 -16.12 13.34 -36.40
C GLY A 777 -14.91 12.51 -36.82
N ASN A 778 -15.12 11.26 -37.27
CA ASN A 778 -14.06 10.33 -37.62
C ASN A 778 -13.96 10.03 -39.13
N PHE A 779 -14.54 10.88 -39.98
CA PHE A 779 -14.48 10.67 -41.41
C PHE A 779 -13.77 11.81 -42.14
N LEU A 780 -13.04 11.46 -43.19
CA LEU A 780 -12.25 12.40 -43.98
C LEU A 780 -13.11 13.31 -44.86
N GLU A 781 -14.35 12.89 -45.20
CA GLU A 781 -15.27 13.64 -46.05
C GLU A 781 -16.22 14.53 -45.24
N ASP A 782 -16.09 14.54 -43.91
CA ASP A 782 -16.90 15.40 -43.04
C ASP A 782 -16.66 16.88 -43.35
N ASN A 783 -17.71 17.71 -43.24
CA ASN A 783 -17.53 19.14 -43.08
C ASN A 783 -16.76 19.37 -41.77
N PRO A 784 -15.55 19.96 -41.80
CA PRO A 784 -14.71 20.11 -40.60
C PRO A 784 -15.32 21.04 -39.54
N LYS A 785 -16.36 21.81 -39.88
CA LYS A 785 -17.10 22.64 -38.94
C LYS A 785 -18.28 21.93 -38.28
N TYR A 786 -18.80 20.87 -38.91
CA TYR A 786 -19.97 20.12 -38.43
C TYR A 786 -21.20 21.01 -38.18
N ASP A 787 -21.34 22.07 -39.00
CA ASP A 787 -22.36 23.13 -38.87
C ASP A 787 -23.45 23.06 -39.97
N ASP A 788 -23.68 21.86 -40.49
CA ASP A 788 -24.68 21.50 -41.51
C ASP A 788 -25.38 20.17 -41.22
N TRP A 789 -26.38 19.80 -42.02
CA TRP A 789 -27.06 18.50 -41.94
C TRP A 789 -26.27 17.44 -42.70
N ALA A 790 -25.81 16.39 -42.01
CA ALA A 790 -24.95 15.36 -42.59
C ALA A 790 -25.65 14.52 -43.67
N SER A 791 -26.96 14.31 -43.53
CA SER A 791 -27.78 13.56 -44.48
C SER A 791 -28.43 14.43 -45.56
N GLU A 792 -28.32 15.76 -45.49
CA GLU A 792 -28.73 16.63 -46.59
C GLU A 792 -27.65 16.60 -47.68
N GLY A 793 -27.95 15.95 -48.81
CA GLY A 793 -26.97 15.76 -49.88
C GLY A 793 -26.92 16.91 -50.88
N GLU A 794 -25.89 16.91 -51.72
CA GLU A 794 -25.74 17.87 -52.82
C GLU A 794 -25.42 17.17 -54.14
N GLU A 795 -25.68 17.85 -55.27
CA GLU A 795 -25.39 17.30 -56.59
C GLU A 795 -23.88 17.09 -56.76
N GLY A 796 -23.47 15.85 -57.03
CA GLY A 796 -22.05 15.49 -57.12
C GLY A 796 -21.31 15.34 -55.78
N GLY A 797 -21.98 15.58 -54.64
CA GLY A 797 -21.44 15.39 -53.30
C GLY A 797 -21.26 13.91 -52.92
N TYR A 798 -20.61 13.67 -51.77
CA TYR A 798 -20.45 12.32 -51.23
C TYR A 798 -21.81 11.69 -50.88
N VAL A 799 -22.61 12.41 -50.11
CA VAL A 799 -24.05 12.18 -49.96
C VAL A 799 -24.74 12.95 -51.09
N ARG A 800 -25.50 12.23 -51.91
CA ARG A 800 -26.24 12.82 -53.04
C ARG A 800 -27.61 13.31 -52.57
N ILE A 801 -28.22 14.18 -53.37
CA ILE A 801 -29.61 14.61 -53.17
C ILE A 801 -30.49 13.38 -52.91
N ASN A 802 -31.16 13.36 -51.76
CA ASN A 802 -31.95 12.25 -51.25
C ASN A 802 -33.23 12.76 -50.57
N TRP A 803 -33.96 11.87 -49.88
CA TRP A 803 -35.22 12.22 -49.20
C TRP A 803 -35.11 13.36 -48.19
N MET A 804 -33.99 13.48 -47.46
CA MET A 804 -33.85 14.54 -46.45
C MET A 804 -33.80 15.95 -47.06
N ASN A 805 -33.31 16.09 -48.30
CA ASN A 805 -33.36 17.35 -49.05
C ASN A 805 -34.80 17.83 -49.32
N HIS A 806 -35.77 16.94 -49.25
CA HIS A 806 -37.20 17.25 -49.41
C HIS A 806 -37.86 17.40 -48.04
N PHE A 807 -37.71 16.42 -47.14
CA PHE A 807 -38.32 16.45 -45.81
C PHE A 807 -37.97 17.71 -44.99
N LEU A 808 -36.71 18.16 -45.05
CA LEU A 808 -36.29 19.37 -44.32
C LEU A 808 -36.89 20.67 -44.89
N LYS A 809 -37.58 20.63 -46.04
CA LYS A 809 -38.35 21.76 -46.59
C LYS A 809 -39.82 21.72 -46.20
N ASP A 810 -40.30 20.60 -45.68
CA ASP A 810 -41.70 20.42 -45.30
C ASP A 810 -41.95 20.87 -43.85
N GLU A 811 -42.90 21.79 -43.68
CA GLU A 811 -43.21 22.38 -42.37
C GLU A 811 -43.84 21.38 -41.40
N SER A 812 -44.63 20.42 -41.92
CA SER A 812 -45.25 19.37 -41.11
C SER A 812 -44.21 18.39 -40.58
N PHE A 813 -43.29 17.94 -41.43
CA PHE A 813 -42.15 17.11 -41.04
C PHE A 813 -41.27 17.81 -40.03
N ARG A 814 -40.84 19.06 -40.28
CA ARG A 814 -40.02 19.83 -39.34
C ARG A 814 -40.67 20.00 -37.97
N SER A 815 -41.98 20.22 -37.95
CA SER A 815 -42.72 20.33 -36.68
C SER A 815 -42.69 19.02 -35.88
N LYS A 816 -42.84 17.86 -36.54
CA LYS A 816 -42.72 16.54 -35.91
C LYS A 816 -41.29 16.25 -35.45
N LEU A 817 -40.29 16.56 -36.29
CA LEU A 817 -38.88 16.43 -35.96
C LEU A 817 -38.52 17.26 -34.73
N LYS A 818 -38.97 18.52 -34.66
CA LYS A 818 -38.76 19.39 -33.51
C LYS A 818 -39.38 18.84 -32.23
N ALA A 819 -40.64 18.42 -32.30
CA ALA A 819 -41.33 17.85 -31.16
C ALA A 819 -40.61 16.61 -30.62
N ARG A 820 -40.16 15.72 -31.51
CA ARG A 820 -39.42 14.52 -31.12
C ARG A 820 -38.03 14.86 -30.58
N TRP A 821 -37.29 15.77 -31.22
CA TRP A 821 -35.99 16.23 -30.74
C TRP A 821 -36.08 16.79 -29.31
N ASP A 822 -37.07 17.64 -29.02
CA ASP A 822 -37.27 18.21 -27.69
C ASP A 822 -37.51 17.14 -26.61
N GLU A 823 -38.11 16.01 -26.98
CA GLU A 823 -38.30 14.85 -26.11
C GLU A 823 -36.99 14.09 -25.85
N VAL A 824 -36.23 13.78 -26.91
CA VAL A 824 -35.12 12.80 -26.82
C VAL A 824 -33.73 13.41 -26.66
N LYS A 825 -33.55 14.71 -26.92
CA LYS A 825 -32.23 15.37 -26.97
C LYS A 825 -31.41 15.18 -25.68
N LYS A 826 -32.03 15.42 -24.52
CA LYS A 826 -31.35 15.31 -23.22
C LYS A 826 -31.00 13.86 -22.88
N PRO A 827 -31.92 12.88 -22.99
CA PRO A 827 -31.60 11.46 -22.87
C PRO A 827 -30.45 11.01 -23.78
N LEU A 828 -30.48 11.36 -25.06
CA LEU A 828 -29.44 10.99 -26.04
C LEU A 828 -28.06 11.48 -25.64
N LEU A 829 -27.92 12.78 -25.34
CA LEU A 829 -26.65 13.36 -24.91
C LEU A 829 -26.16 12.71 -23.59
N SER A 830 -27.07 12.56 -22.62
CA SER A 830 -26.73 11.98 -21.33
C SER A 830 -26.25 10.54 -21.45
N VAL A 831 -26.91 9.72 -22.29
CA VAL A 831 -26.53 8.33 -22.52
C VAL A 831 -25.20 8.27 -23.27
N GLY A 832 -25.02 9.06 -24.33
CA GLY A 832 -23.79 9.10 -25.10
C GLY A 832 -22.57 9.45 -24.22
N LEU A 833 -22.64 10.55 -23.46
CA LEU A 833 -21.54 10.96 -22.57
C LEU A 833 -21.26 9.93 -21.47
N LYS A 834 -22.32 9.42 -20.81
CA LYS A 834 -22.19 8.40 -19.77
C LYS A 834 -21.52 7.13 -20.31
N LYS A 835 -21.92 6.67 -21.51
CA LYS A 835 -21.38 5.45 -22.11
C LYS A 835 -19.94 5.62 -22.60
N ILE A 836 -19.56 6.82 -23.01
CA ILE A 836 -18.14 7.15 -23.28
C ILE A 836 -17.33 7.00 -22.00
N ASP A 837 -17.80 7.57 -20.88
CA ASP A 837 -17.13 7.46 -19.57
C ASP A 837 -16.99 6.00 -19.11
N GLU A 838 -18.10 5.27 -19.06
CA GLU A 838 -18.14 3.88 -18.61
C GLU A 838 -17.22 2.98 -19.45
N MET A 839 -17.32 3.07 -20.79
CA MET A 839 -16.54 2.20 -21.66
C MET A 839 -15.07 2.59 -21.73
N SER A 840 -14.73 3.88 -21.70
CA SER A 840 -13.33 4.32 -21.73
C SER A 840 -12.55 3.89 -20.48
N ALA A 841 -13.21 3.83 -19.31
CA ALA A 841 -12.64 3.26 -18.10
C ALA A 841 -12.48 1.73 -18.22
N LEU A 842 -13.48 1.04 -18.77
CA LEU A 842 -13.45 -0.41 -18.89
C LEU A 842 -12.36 -0.89 -19.86
N ILE A 843 -12.23 -0.27 -21.02
CA ILE A 843 -11.33 -0.68 -22.10
C ILE A 843 -9.85 -0.31 -21.85
N GLU A 844 -9.51 0.39 -20.75
CA GLU A 844 -8.17 0.94 -20.53
C GLU A 844 -7.02 -0.08 -20.73
N PRO A 845 -7.03 -1.30 -20.14
CA PRO A 845 -5.96 -2.27 -20.41
C PRO A 845 -5.93 -2.71 -21.88
N SER A 846 -7.12 -2.93 -22.46
CA SER A 846 -7.31 -3.45 -23.81
C SER A 846 -6.92 -2.45 -24.89
N GLN A 847 -7.16 -1.14 -24.70
CA GLN A 847 -6.73 -0.12 -25.66
C GLN A 847 -5.19 -0.01 -25.71
N ILE A 848 -4.51 -0.08 -24.56
CA ILE A 848 -3.05 -0.08 -24.49
C ILE A 848 -2.49 -1.25 -25.32
N MET A 849 -3.04 -2.45 -25.12
CA MET A 849 -2.64 -3.64 -25.88
C MET A 849 -3.01 -3.54 -27.36
N ASN A 850 -4.17 -2.97 -27.71
CA ASN A 850 -4.57 -2.78 -29.10
C ASN A 850 -3.56 -1.89 -29.85
N PHE A 851 -3.14 -0.77 -29.26
CA PHE A 851 -2.26 0.18 -29.93
C PHE A 851 -0.76 -0.17 -29.87
N SER A 852 -0.36 -1.11 -29.02
CA SER A 852 0.98 -1.70 -29.08
C SER A 852 1.14 -2.64 -30.29
N VAL A 853 0.06 -3.30 -30.72
CA VAL A 853 -0.03 -4.07 -31.98
C VAL A 853 -0.27 -3.14 -33.17
N TRP A 854 -1.32 -2.34 -33.11
CA TRP A 854 -1.74 -1.45 -34.20
C TRP A 854 -1.18 -0.05 -33.97
N LYS A 855 0.09 0.16 -34.35
CA LYS A 855 0.85 1.41 -34.15
C LYS A 855 0.39 2.54 -35.08
N ILE A 856 -0.82 3.06 -34.82
CA ILE A 856 -1.51 4.03 -35.67
C ILE A 856 -1.70 5.41 -35.02
N TRP A 857 -1.17 5.66 -33.80
CA TRP A 857 -1.35 6.94 -33.09
C TRP A 857 -0.99 8.16 -33.95
N ASP A 858 0.22 8.20 -34.47
CA ASP A 858 0.73 9.31 -35.29
C ASP A 858 0.50 9.12 -36.80
N LYS A 859 -0.37 8.17 -37.18
CA LYS A 859 -0.71 7.86 -38.57
C LYS A 859 -2.19 8.07 -38.83
N ARG A 860 -2.51 8.35 -40.09
CA ARG A 860 -3.90 8.27 -40.57
C ARG A 860 -4.23 6.79 -40.76
N ALA A 861 -5.31 6.32 -40.13
CA ALA A 861 -5.78 4.94 -40.22
C ALA A 861 -7.12 4.90 -40.99
N GLY A 862 -7.19 4.07 -42.02
CA GLY A 862 -8.38 3.94 -42.86
C GLY A 862 -8.88 5.29 -43.37
N SER A 863 -10.17 5.56 -43.15
CA SER A 863 -10.83 6.77 -43.60
C SER A 863 -10.85 7.91 -42.58
N ALA A 864 -10.08 7.83 -41.48
CA ALA A 864 -10.02 8.91 -40.50
C ALA A 864 -9.46 10.21 -41.10
N PRO A 865 -9.91 11.40 -40.63
CA PRO A 865 -9.42 12.68 -41.12
C PRO A 865 -7.98 12.92 -40.68
N ARG A 866 -7.22 13.71 -41.46
CA ARG A 866 -5.77 13.89 -41.21
C ARG A 866 -5.48 14.57 -39.87
N PHE A 867 -6.32 15.47 -39.40
CA PHE A 867 -6.11 16.16 -38.12
C PHE A 867 -6.16 15.20 -36.91
N MET A 868 -6.75 14.01 -37.05
CA MET A 868 -6.77 12.98 -36.00
C MET A 868 -5.39 12.48 -35.59
N THR A 869 -4.34 12.76 -36.38
CA THR A 869 -2.95 12.49 -35.96
C THR A 869 -2.48 13.45 -34.87
N GLY A 870 -3.16 14.58 -34.62
CA GLY A 870 -2.88 15.48 -33.49
C GLY A 870 -3.49 15.00 -32.16
N TYR A 871 -4.53 14.17 -32.24
CA TYR A 871 -5.17 13.49 -31.10
C TYR A 871 -4.53 12.12 -30.90
N ASN A 872 -3.22 12.12 -30.64
CA ASN A 872 -2.36 10.95 -30.69
C ASN A 872 -2.25 10.15 -29.37
N THR A 873 -3.17 10.35 -28.43
CA THR A 873 -3.32 9.52 -27.24
C THR A 873 -4.78 9.15 -27.05
N TYR A 874 -5.05 8.10 -26.27
CA TYR A 874 -6.41 7.64 -26.02
C TYR A 874 -7.26 8.71 -25.33
N GLU A 875 -6.69 9.40 -24.34
CA GLU A 875 -7.34 10.47 -23.58
C GLU A 875 -7.73 11.64 -24.49
N LYS A 876 -6.85 11.99 -25.45
CA LYS A 876 -7.15 13.03 -26.44
C LYS A 876 -8.29 12.61 -27.38
N GLN A 877 -8.33 11.34 -27.80
CA GLN A 877 -9.42 10.80 -28.62
C GLN A 877 -10.76 10.80 -27.88
N ILE A 878 -10.77 10.37 -26.61
CA ILE A 878 -11.97 10.39 -25.77
C ILE A 878 -12.44 11.82 -25.51
N LYS A 879 -11.52 12.75 -25.22
CA LYS A 879 -11.86 14.16 -25.08
C LYS A 879 -12.48 14.73 -26.36
N TYR A 880 -11.86 14.46 -27.51
CA TYR A 880 -12.41 14.88 -28.80
C TYR A 880 -13.82 14.33 -29.03
N LEU A 881 -14.04 13.04 -28.74
CA LEU A 881 -15.33 12.38 -28.92
C LEU A 881 -16.44 13.05 -28.08
N LYS A 882 -16.14 13.39 -26.82
CA LYS A 882 -17.08 14.11 -25.94
C LYS A 882 -17.34 15.53 -26.42
N ASP A 883 -16.28 16.27 -26.73
CA ASP A 883 -16.37 17.65 -27.22
C ASP A 883 -17.16 17.71 -28.55
N PHE A 884 -17.00 16.70 -29.41
CA PHE A 884 -17.75 16.55 -30.65
C PHE A 884 -19.25 16.38 -30.38
N LEU A 885 -19.61 15.39 -29.56
CA LEU A 885 -21.01 15.06 -29.28
C LEU A 885 -21.75 16.26 -28.65
N GLN A 886 -21.09 16.95 -27.72
CA GLN A 886 -21.64 18.14 -27.07
C GLN A 886 -21.89 19.28 -28.08
N LYS A 887 -20.91 19.58 -28.93
CA LYS A 887 -21.06 20.64 -29.95
C LYS A 887 -22.14 20.30 -30.98
N ARG A 888 -22.23 19.03 -31.39
CA ARG A 888 -23.23 18.61 -32.36
C ARG A 888 -24.64 18.68 -31.78
N TYR A 889 -24.79 18.30 -30.51
CA TYR A 889 -26.03 18.50 -29.75
C TYR A 889 -26.45 19.97 -29.73
N GLU A 890 -25.53 20.88 -29.37
CA GLU A 890 -25.80 22.32 -29.29
C GLU A 890 -26.22 22.88 -30.64
N TRP A 891 -25.49 22.54 -31.70
CA TRP A 891 -25.83 22.98 -33.05
C TRP A 891 -27.21 22.48 -33.50
N MET A 892 -27.53 21.19 -33.27
CA MET A 892 -28.86 20.68 -33.62
C MET A 892 -29.97 21.36 -32.82
N ASP A 893 -29.75 21.63 -31.53
CA ASP A 893 -30.74 22.28 -30.68
C ASP A 893 -31.09 23.71 -31.14
N GLU A 894 -30.11 24.41 -31.69
CA GLU A 894 -30.29 25.76 -32.24
C GLU A 894 -30.93 25.77 -33.65
N ASN A 895 -30.82 24.67 -34.41
CA ASN A 895 -31.15 24.64 -35.85
C ASN A 895 -32.35 23.75 -36.24
N ILE A 896 -32.98 23.04 -35.29
CA ILE A 896 -34.27 22.34 -35.47
C ILE A 896 -35.44 23.26 -35.11
#